data_AF-A0A935D598-F1
#
_entry.id   AF-A0A935D598-F1
#
_cell.length_a   1.000
_cell.length_b   1.000
_cell.length_c   1.000
_cell.angle_alpha   90.00
_cell.angle_beta   90.00
_cell.angle_gamma   90.00
#
_symmetry.space_group_name_H-M   'P 1'
#
loop_
_entity.id
_entity.type
_entity.pdbx_description
1 polymer ?
#
loop_
_entity_poly.entity_id
_entity_poly.type
_entity_poly.pdbx_seq_one_letter_code
_entity_poly.pdbx_strand_id
1 'polypeptide(L)'
;MSSLPRAHARLLRASCALALASLLAVDGCAPPSRVAPSRPPVRPVAAVDAGAPPPPPVAGPAFDACCVRDLGPEELPDAAVWRAVDDVTREAASGAARPAVAATPWDRKKTPRFLDRVVERYGLTGPERALLSRNGMVVLSRVTFPSYGEAMHEIHRQELPLYVTADSLLQAVFRSHESLLVHAEAAREKRLGAVLEGMQKALAAERSAPSPRYAPALARDAAVYLGVARALLEGRDGTGEVGDGGGSSGDAQVDGLVARAHAASAVETVDLFGRPRVVDFTFYAPRGVYLDQTQLHGYFRAMVWLTRLELNLASRGSRSSSPVLTTDETPREAALALVLADLAAHAGVEAEVAKLDAFGRKLAGKTEIVPLAALSNVLKQKRISLLDVDAAAGALRAEIRDAPTRTVNYHVMPYGTSAASLPTIATLLGVAITADARSLSTLAPSDQPAHLPRGPELAYLLGADAGVRYLDPTGSPALLRAARADLATNLGGDDLHTAWTRLVMGALEAPRGAVPSFFATPAHADRRISTGIAGYAQIHHAHVLHTAQVYDFAGCTIPDAYVEPTLGAYDATLAYTARLRELAAQLGPAAAGEDDVAGQVTQAAERLAKVVAALRAVVVDELAGRPVSDKQLAFLQMVAEYSRPGGGYEDMTPGRFNGWYPVMHSERSDAFMKVPFAIDHFTSTRLRQIAYVGEGRPALGVFVVDVGGEPRAMVGPVTRAYDRVRPLGRRAPPTDSAPDMTGGDAPMTTPPVAAHERSYVAPPEAPPQAEVEGYGSGEGVTVKTPRALGPLQIEVVDAHGQTLASARVATTAAPRGSEAPAVVAPFVWAPGARKPEWVGVLRVRTASGAVFDERALPSHSPFELP
;
A
#
# COMPACT_ATOMS: atom_id res chain seq x y z
N MET A 1 -38.77 -11.46 44.05
CA MET A 1 -40.16 -11.06 43.74
C MET A 1 -40.19 -10.78 42.25
N SER A 2 -40.64 -11.76 41.44
CA SER A 2 -41.89 -11.71 40.62
C SER A 2 -41.81 -10.63 39.51
N SER A 3 -41.86 -10.87 38.19
CA SER A 3 -42.52 -11.87 37.32
C SER A 3 -42.05 -11.59 35.86
N LEU A 4 -41.44 -12.52 35.11
CA LEU A 4 -41.99 -13.41 34.03
C LEU A 4 -42.55 -12.70 32.75
N PRO A 5 -42.55 -13.30 31.53
CA PRO A 5 -42.06 -14.64 31.12
C PRO A 5 -41.20 -14.70 29.80
N ARG A 6 -40.26 -15.67 29.67
CA ARG A 6 -40.25 -16.90 28.82
C ARG A 6 -40.35 -16.68 27.30
N ALA A 7 -39.71 -17.42 26.40
CA ALA A 7 -38.62 -18.39 26.36
C ALA A 7 -38.52 -18.80 24.89
N HIS A 8 -37.33 -18.91 24.29
CA HIS A 8 -37.15 -19.69 23.07
C HIS A 8 -35.85 -20.47 23.18
N ALA A 9 -35.99 -21.79 23.32
CA ALA A 9 -34.93 -22.76 23.17
C ALA A 9 -35.42 -23.82 22.17
N ARG A 10 -34.52 -24.12 21.21
CA ARG A 10 -34.43 -25.33 20.38
C ARG A 10 -35.42 -25.48 19.23
N LEU A 11 -34.94 -25.38 17.99
CA LEU A 11 -34.49 -26.53 17.20
C LEU A 11 -34.07 -26.11 15.78
N LEU A 12 -32.81 -26.42 15.43
CA LEU A 12 -32.39 -26.63 14.06
C LEU A 12 -33.18 -27.81 13.47
N ARG A 13 -33.87 -27.59 12.34
CA ARG A 13 -33.97 -28.48 11.17
C ARG A 13 -35.10 -27.99 10.23
N ALA A 14 -34.74 -27.85 8.95
CA ALA A 14 -35.61 -27.76 7.78
C ALA A 14 -36.53 -26.52 7.69
N SER A 15 -36.96 -26.00 6.55
CA SER A 15 -36.54 -25.98 5.14
C SER A 15 -37.56 -25.05 4.47
N CYS A 16 -37.17 -24.47 3.34
CA CYS A 16 -38.06 -23.82 2.37
C CYS A 16 -39.45 -24.49 2.26
N ALA A 17 -40.53 -23.69 2.38
CA ALA A 17 -41.67 -23.66 1.44
C ALA A 17 -42.85 -22.82 1.99
N LEU A 18 -43.24 -21.80 1.24
CA LEU A 18 -44.56 -21.13 1.18
C LEU A 18 -44.55 -20.41 -0.18
N ALA A 19 -45.03 -20.94 -1.31
CA ALA A 19 -46.28 -21.59 -1.72
C ALA A 19 -47.43 -20.60 -2.04
N LEU A 20 -47.64 -20.44 -3.37
CA LEU A 20 -48.89 -20.28 -4.13
C LEU A 20 -49.78 -19.03 -3.87
N ALA A 21 -50.42 -18.41 -4.85
CA ALA A 21 -51.06 -18.95 -6.05
C ALA A 21 -51.28 -17.87 -7.13
N SER A 22 -51.33 -18.28 -8.41
CA SER A 22 -52.34 -17.80 -9.38
C SER A 22 -52.34 -18.66 -10.67
N LEU A 23 -53.34 -19.54 -10.72
CA LEU A 23 -54.18 -19.91 -11.87
C LEU A 23 -53.74 -20.97 -12.90
N LEU A 24 -54.66 -21.93 -12.99
CA LEU A 24 -54.78 -23.14 -13.81
C LEU A 24 -55.37 -22.86 -15.20
N ALA A 25 -54.96 -23.67 -16.19
CA ALA A 25 -55.73 -24.14 -17.36
C ALA A 25 -54.73 -24.79 -18.36
N VAL A 26 -54.89 -25.95 -19.02
CA VAL A 26 -55.91 -27.01 -19.15
C VAL A 26 -55.17 -28.27 -19.67
N ASP A 27 -55.75 -29.42 -19.34
CA ASP A 27 -55.54 -30.83 -19.69
C ASP A 27 -54.77 -31.29 -20.95
N GLY A 28 -54.17 -32.50 -20.85
CA GLY A 28 -54.42 -33.55 -21.84
C GLY A 28 -53.26 -34.46 -22.28
N CYS A 29 -53.21 -35.67 -21.70
CA CYS A 29 -52.86 -36.99 -22.29
C CYS A 29 -51.57 -37.24 -23.13
N ALA A 30 -50.68 -38.06 -22.53
CA ALA A 30 -50.07 -39.33 -23.00
C ALA A 30 -49.25 -39.44 -24.34
N PRO A 31 -48.24 -40.35 -24.41
CA PRO A 31 -47.03 -40.24 -25.24
C PRO A 31 -47.17 -40.97 -26.61
N PRO A 32 -46.23 -40.79 -27.58
CA PRO A 32 -45.17 -41.80 -27.72
C PRO A 32 -43.85 -41.38 -28.43
N SER A 33 -42.88 -42.30 -28.31
CA SER A 33 -41.93 -42.76 -29.35
C SER A 33 -40.63 -42.00 -29.66
N ARG A 34 -39.56 -42.81 -29.64
CA ARG A 34 -38.20 -42.57 -30.11
C ARG A 34 -38.19 -42.09 -31.57
N VAL A 35 -37.42 -41.04 -31.86
CA VAL A 35 -36.99 -40.69 -33.21
C VAL A 35 -35.48 -40.46 -33.20
N ALA A 36 -34.79 -41.23 -34.04
CA ALA A 36 -33.36 -41.08 -34.33
C ALA A 36 -33.13 -39.83 -35.20
N PRO A 37 -32.02 -39.09 -35.06
CA PRO A 37 -31.72 -37.98 -35.94
C PRO A 37 -31.18 -38.50 -37.29
N SER A 38 -31.86 -38.12 -38.36
CA SER A 38 -31.45 -38.34 -39.75
C SER A 38 -30.28 -37.43 -40.14
N ARG A 39 -29.22 -38.02 -40.71
CA ARG A 39 -28.16 -37.29 -41.43
C ARG A 39 -28.65 -36.92 -42.84
N PRO A 40 -28.36 -35.71 -43.36
CA PRO A 40 -28.49 -35.44 -44.79
C PRO A 40 -27.29 -36.03 -45.57
N PRO A 41 -27.46 -36.41 -46.85
CA PRO A 41 -26.36 -36.95 -47.64
C PRO A 41 -25.43 -35.82 -48.12
N VAL A 42 -24.17 -35.86 -47.69
CA VAL A 42 -23.10 -35.05 -48.29
C VAL A 42 -22.54 -35.82 -49.49
N ARG A 43 -22.55 -35.18 -50.67
CA ARG A 43 -21.92 -35.68 -51.90
C ARG A 43 -20.42 -35.92 -51.68
N PRO A 44 -19.84 -37.02 -52.18
CA PRO A 44 -18.39 -37.20 -52.15
C PRO A 44 -17.74 -36.24 -53.16
N VAL A 45 -16.82 -35.41 -52.69
CA VAL A 45 -15.87 -34.71 -53.57
C VAL A 45 -14.70 -35.67 -53.83
N ALA A 46 -14.34 -35.76 -55.11
CA ALA A 46 -13.40 -36.72 -55.67
C ALA A 46 -12.04 -36.75 -54.97
N ALA A 47 -11.50 -37.97 -54.86
CA ALA A 47 -10.14 -38.27 -54.47
C ALA A 47 -9.13 -37.54 -55.38
N VAL A 48 -8.07 -37.00 -54.78
CA VAL A 48 -6.85 -36.59 -55.49
C VAL A 48 -5.79 -37.62 -55.13
N ASP A 49 -5.18 -38.20 -56.17
CA ASP A 49 -4.27 -39.34 -56.14
C ASP A 49 -3.12 -39.20 -55.14
N ALA A 50 -2.91 -40.30 -54.41
CA ALA A 50 -1.77 -40.56 -53.57
C ALA A 50 -0.56 -40.98 -54.43
N GLY A 51 0.48 -40.15 -54.45
CA GLY A 51 1.79 -40.51 -54.99
C GLY A 51 2.80 -40.76 -53.87
N ALA A 52 3.14 -42.03 -53.67
CA ALA A 52 4.14 -42.64 -52.78
C ALA A 52 3.69 -43.00 -51.33
N PRO A 53 3.82 -44.27 -50.90
CA PRO A 53 3.57 -44.66 -49.52
C PRO A 53 4.65 -44.07 -48.59
N PRO A 54 4.29 -43.63 -47.37
CA PRO A 54 5.28 -43.22 -46.38
C PRO A 54 6.17 -44.41 -45.99
N PRO A 55 7.46 -44.19 -45.65
CA PRO A 55 8.28 -45.24 -45.06
C PRO A 55 7.60 -45.76 -43.78
N PRO A 56 7.70 -47.07 -43.47
CA PRO A 56 7.07 -47.61 -42.28
C PRO A 56 7.57 -46.86 -41.04
N PRO A 57 6.70 -46.61 -40.05
CA PRO A 57 7.12 -46.02 -38.79
C PRO A 57 8.23 -46.89 -38.20
N VAL A 58 9.36 -46.29 -37.85
CA VAL A 58 10.35 -46.95 -37.00
C VAL A 58 9.63 -47.20 -35.68
N ALA A 59 9.29 -48.46 -35.42
CA ALA A 59 8.65 -48.86 -34.19
C ALA A 59 9.59 -48.51 -33.03
N GLY A 60 9.22 -47.48 -32.26
CA GLY A 60 9.67 -47.38 -30.87
C GLY A 60 9.20 -48.62 -30.10
N PRO A 61 9.81 -48.95 -28.95
CA PRO A 61 9.39 -50.10 -28.17
C PRO A 61 7.89 -49.99 -27.88
N ALA A 62 7.13 -50.98 -28.37
CA ALA A 62 5.72 -51.09 -28.08
C ALA A 62 5.57 -51.30 -26.57
N PHE A 63 5.01 -50.33 -25.87
CA PHE A 63 4.53 -50.54 -24.51
C PHE A 63 3.24 -51.36 -24.64
N ASP A 64 3.31 -52.64 -24.27
CA ASP A 64 2.17 -53.55 -24.26
C ASP A 64 1.05 -52.95 -23.39
N ALA A 65 -0.08 -52.62 -24.02
CA ALA A 65 -1.22 -51.96 -23.39
C ALA A 65 -2.07 -52.89 -22.51
N CYS A 66 -1.68 -54.15 -22.37
CA CYS A 66 -2.39 -55.10 -21.52
C CYS A 66 -1.67 -55.26 -20.18
N CYS A 67 -2.30 -54.69 -19.14
CA CYS A 67 -1.98 -54.87 -17.72
C CYS A 67 -0.95 -53.93 -17.11
N VAL A 68 -0.97 -52.63 -17.44
CA VAL A 68 -0.38 -51.63 -16.53
C VAL A 68 -1.31 -51.51 -15.33
N ARG A 69 -0.92 -52.09 -14.20
CA ARG A 69 -1.49 -51.80 -12.88
C ARG A 69 -1.51 -50.29 -12.70
N ASP A 70 -2.53 -49.69 -12.07
CA ASP A 70 -2.46 -48.28 -11.66
C ASP A 70 -1.26 -48.10 -10.74
N LEU A 71 -0.12 -47.70 -11.31
CA LEU A 71 1.11 -47.43 -10.58
C LEU A 71 0.91 -46.09 -9.89
N GLY A 72 1.09 -46.07 -8.56
CA GLY A 72 1.11 -44.83 -7.82
C GLY A 72 2.30 -43.94 -8.25
N PRO A 73 2.30 -42.63 -7.89
CA PRO A 73 3.40 -41.71 -8.21
C PRO A 73 4.79 -42.19 -7.74
N GLU A 74 4.85 -43.12 -6.79
CA GLU A 74 6.08 -43.67 -6.21
C GLU A 74 6.55 -44.98 -6.88
N GLU A 75 5.81 -45.53 -7.85
CA GLU A 75 6.06 -46.88 -8.41
C GLU A 75 6.65 -46.90 -9.83
N LEU A 76 7.01 -45.75 -10.42
CA LEU A 76 7.70 -45.73 -11.72
C LEU A 76 9.19 -46.06 -11.55
N PRO A 77 9.75 -47.06 -12.26
CA PRO A 77 11.19 -47.30 -12.22
C PRO A 77 11.90 -46.23 -13.04
N ASP A 78 12.41 -45.19 -12.37
CA ASP A 78 13.18 -44.10 -12.97
C ASP A 78 14.36 -44.58 -13.83
N ALA A 79 14.82 -45.82 -13.64
CA ALA A 79 15.94 -46.41 -14.36
C ALA A 79 15.84 -46.32 -15.89
N ALA A 80 14.64 -46.44 -16.48
CA ALA A 80 14.48 -46.30 -17.93
C ALA A 80 14.67 -44.85 -18.38
N VAL A 81 14.13 -43.89 -17.61
CA VAL A 81 14.32 -42.46 -17.86
C VAL A 81 15.78 -42.07 -17.70
N TRP A 82 16.44 -42.52 -16.62
CA TRP A 82 17.86 -42.25 -16.40
C TRP A 82 18.75 -42.82 -17.50
N ARG A 83 18.48 -44.03 -17.99
CA ARG A 83 19.20 -44.57 -19.16
C ARG A 83 19.03 -43.70 -20.40
N ALA A 84 17.81 -43.23 -20.68
CA ALA A 84 17.55 -42.35 -21.82
C ALA A 84 18.23 -40.98 -21.65
N VAL A 85 18.23 -40.42 -20.44
CA VAL A 85 18.98 -39.19 -20.11
C VAL A 85 20.47 -39.41 -20.32
N ASP A 86 21.01 -40.54 -19.84
CA ASP A 86 22.41 -40.89 -20.02
C ASP A 86 22.78 -41.09 -21.49
N ASP A 87 21.92 -41.72 -22.29
CA ASP A 87 22.11 -41.88 -23.73
C ASP A 87 22.19 -40.53 -24.45
N VAL A 88 21.23 -39.64 -24.18
CA VAL A 88 21.19 -38.30 -24.77
C VAL A 88 22.41 -37.46 -24.36
N THR A 89 22.79 -37.51 -23.08
CA THR A 89 23.94 -36.74 -22.57
C THR A 89 25.27 -37.29 -23.06
N ARG A 90 25.43 -38.63 -23.16
CA ARG A 90 26.61 -39.25 -23.80
C ARG A 90 26.72 -38.89 -25.27
N GLU A 91 25.61 -38.93 -26.01
CA GLU A 91 25.61 -38.53 -27.42
C GLU A 91 26.04 -37.07 -27.56
N ALA A 92 25.48 -36.16 -26.76
CA ALA A 92 25.86 -34.76 -26.76
C ALA A 92 27.34 -34.55 -26.41
N ALA A 93 27.87 -35.29 -25.43
CA ALA A 93 29.27 -35.22 -25.02
C ALA A 93 30.24 -35.79 -26.06
N SER A 94 29.79 -36.72 -26.92
CA SER A 94 30.63 -37.32 -27.96
C SER A 94 31.10 -36.34 -29.04
N GLY A 95 30.43 -35.19 -29.19
CA GLY A 95 30.72 -34.20 -30.22
C GLY A 95 30.40 -34.66 -31.64
N ALA A 96 29.74 -35.80 -31.82
CA ALA A 96 29.33 -36.31 -33.13
C ALA A 96 28.29 -35.36 -33.77
N ALA A 97 28.74 -34.53 -34.72
CA ALA A 97 27.88 -33.57 -35.39
C ALA A 97 26.90 -34.27 -36.33
N ARG A 98 25.60 -34.19 -36.02
CA ARG A 98 24.54 -34.55 -36.97
C ARG A 98 24.49 -33.52 -38.12
N PRO A 99 24.25 -33.94 -39.37
CA PRO A 99 24.22 -33.00 -40.50
C PRO A 99 23.11 -31.96 -40.30
N ALA A 100 23.47 -30.68 -40.44
CA ALA A 100 22.51 -29.58 -40.32
C ALA A 100 21.54 -29.59 -41.51
N VAL A 101 20.25 -29.43 -41.21
CA VAL A 101 19.20 -29.26 -42.22
C VAL A 101 18.91 -27.77 -42.38
N ALA A 102 18.83 -27.28 -43.62
CA ALA A 102 18.50 -25.89 -43.90
C ALA A 102 17.09 -25.55 -43.39
N ALA A 103 16.97 -24.49 -42.59
CA ALA A 103 15.69 -24.01 -42.09
C ALA A 103 14.96 -23.20 -43.18
N THR A 104 13.73 -23.60 -43.53
CA THR A 104 12.85 -22.83 -44.42
C THR A 104 11.64 -22.33 -43.62
N PRO A 105 11.42 -21.01 -43.52
CA PRO A 105 10.24 -20.46 -42.85
C PRO A 105 8.94 -21.00 -43.43
N TRP A 106 7.93 -21.20 -42.59
CA TRP A 106 6.62 -21.63 -43.06
C TRP A 106 5.96 -20.55 -43.93
N ASP A 107 5.58 -20.92 -45.15
CA ASP A 107 4.98 -20.03 -46.16
C ASP A 107 3.54 -19.59 -45.86
N ARG A 108 2.93 -20.12 -44.77
CA ARG A 108 1.53 -19.90 -44.36
C ARG A 108 0.49 -20.39 -45.36
N LYS A 109 0.90 -21.11 -46.40
CA LYS A 109 0.03 -21.65 -47.44
C LYS A 109 -0.06 -23.17 -47.35
N LYS A 110 1.08 -23.83 -47.14
CA LYS A 110 1.12 -25.29 -46.97
C LYS A 110 0.60 -25.66 -45.59
N THR A 111 -0.29 -26.64 -45.48
CA THR A 111 -0.70 -27.17 -44.17
C THR A 111 0.50 -27.82 -43.46
N PRO A 112 0.85 -27.40 -42.23
CA PRO A 112 1.89 -28.04 -41.44
C PRO A 112 1.57 -29.51 -41.17
N ARG A 113 2.60 -30.35 -41.11
CA ARG A 113 2.45 -31.77 -40.73
C ARG A 113 1.86 -31.87 -39.32
N PHE A 114 0.92 -32.79 -39.12
CA PHE A 114 0.21 -33.05 -37.86
C PHE A 114 -0.80 -31.97 -37.42
N LEU A 115 -1.01 -30.89 -38.18
CA LEU A 115 -2.03 -29.89 -37.85
C LEU A 115 -3.45 -30.48 -37.90
N ASP A 116 -3.69 -31.43 -38.79
CA ASP A 116 -4.91 -32.22 -38.89
C ASP A 116 -5.28 -32.91 -37.58
N ARG A 117 -4.33 -33.60 -36.93
CA ARG A 117 -4.53 -34.23 -35.61
C ARG A 117 -4.89 -33.22 -34.52
N VAL A 118 -4.22 -32.07 -34.51
CA VAL A 118 -4.50 -30.99 -33.55
C VAL A 118 -5.91 -30.42 -33.78
N VAL A 119 -6.31 -30.23 -35.04
CA VAL A 119 -7.65 -29.74 -35.40
C VAL A 119 -8.72 -30.77 -35.08
N GLU A 120 -8.48 -32.06 -35.32
CA GLU A 120 -9.41 -33.14 -34.97
C GLU A 120 -9.63 -33.21 -33.45
N ARG A 121 -8.54 -33.16 -32.66
CA ARG A 121 -8.62 -33.28 -31.21
C ARG A 121 -9.26 -32.06 -30.54
N TYR A 122 -8.89 -30.85 -30.95
CA TYR A 122 -9.30 -29.63 -30.26
C TYR A 122 -10.33 -28.79 -31.01
N GLY A 123 -10.54 -28.98 -32.30
CA GLY A 123 -11.49 -28.22 -33.10
C GLY A 123 -11.17 -26.73 -33.12
N LEU A 124 -10.05 -26.33 -33.73
CA LEU A 124 -9.64 -24.92 -33.75
C LEU A 124 -10.77 -24.01 -34.25
N THR A 125 -10.99 -22.86 -33.63
CA THR A 125 -12.01 -21.90 -34.07
C THR A 125 -11.53 -21.06 -35.27
N GLY A 126 -12.44 -20.34 -35.92
CA GLY A 126 -12.07 -19.39 -36.98
C GLY A 126 -11.01 -18.36 -36.53
N PRO A 127 -11.23 -17.67 -35.39
CA PRO A 127 -10.23 -16.75 -34.82
C PRO A 127 -8.90 -17.43 -34.44
N GLU A 128 -8.93 -18.64 -33.84
CA GLU A 128 -7.71 -19.38 -33.49
C GLU A 128 -6.88 -19.74 -34.74
N ARG A 129 -7.55 -20.19 -35.81
CA ARG A 129 -6.90 -20.45 -37.11
C ARG A 129 -6.33 -19.18 -37.73
N ALA A 130 -7.02 -18.05 -37.61
CA ALA A 130 -6.54 -16.76 -38.10
C ALA A 130 -5.26 -16.32 -37.36
N LEU A 131 -5.22 -16.47 -36.03
CA LEU A 131 -4.02 -16.21 -35.22
C LEU A 131 -2.87 -17.14 -35.61
N LEU A 132 -3.13 -18.44 -35.73
CA LEU A 132 -2.12 -19.43 -36.13
C LEU A 132 -1.55 -19.10 -37.52
N SER A 133 -2.40 -18.76 -38.48
CA SER A 133 -1.97 -18.43 -39.85
C SER A 133 -1.15 -17.13 -39.88
N ARG A 134 -1.55 -16.11 -39.11
CA ARG A 134 -0.87 -14.82 -39.06
C ARG A 134 0.49 -14.92 -38.36
N ASN A 135 0.49 -15.48 -37.15
CA ASN A 135 1.62 -15.43 -36.24
C ASN A 135 2.51 -16.68 -36.29
N GLY A 136 2.03 -17.78 -36.89
CA GLY A 136 2.69 -19.09 -36.80
C GLY A 136 2.52 -19.77 -35.44
N MET A 137 1.69 -19.20 -34.55
CA MET A 137 1.38 -19.73 -33.23
C MET A 137 0.01 -19.23 -32.73
N VAL A 138 -0.61 -20.00 -31.83
CA VAL A 138 -1.84 -19.63 -31.13
C VAL A 138 -1.85 -20.31 -29.75
N VAL A 139 -2.37 -19.63 -28.73
CA VAL A 139 -2.65 -20.21 -27.41
C VAL A 139 -4.17 -20.38 -27.28
N LEU A 140 -4.62 -21.58 -26.95
CA LEU A 140 -6.05 -21.92 -26.92
C LEU A 140 -6.61 -21.66 -25.51
N SER A 141 -7.09 -20.45 -25.24
CA SER A 141 -7.58 -20.08 -23.89
C SER A 141 -8.71 -20.96 -23.37
N ARG A 142 -9.50 -21.57 -24.26
CA ARG A 142 -10.58 -22.52 -23.90
C ARG A 142 -10.09 -23.92 -23.54
N VAL A 143 -8.84 -24.27 -23.85
CA VAL A 143 -8.25 -25.58 -23.57
C VAL A 143 -7.28 -25.42 -22.42
N THR A 144 -7.75 -25.72 -21.23
CA THR A 144 -6.98 -25.62 -19.98
C THR A 144 -6.88 -26.97 -19.30
N PHE A 145 -5.82 -27.15 -18.52
CA PHE A 145 -5.58 -28.34 -17.71
C PHE A 145 -5.30 -27.92 -16.27
N PRO A 146 -5.70 -28.73 -15.27
CA PRO A 146 -5.38 -28.48 -13.86
C PRO A 146 -3.87 -28.43 -13.58
N SER A 147 -3.06 -29.17 -14.35
CA SER A 147 -1.62 -29.25 -14.16
C SER A 147 -0.85 -29.42 -15.48
N TYR A 148 0.45 -29.06 -15.47
CA TYR A 148 1.35 -29.33 -16.60
C TYR A 148 1.53 -30.83 -16.83
N GLY A 149 1.51 -31.66 -15.78
CA GLY A 149 1.57 -33.11 -15.89
C GLY A 149 0.39 -33.69 -16.66
N GLU A 150 -0.83 -33.25 -16.37
CA GLU A 150 -2.02 -33.64 -17.12
C GLU A 150 -2.00 -33.15 -18.56
N ALA A 151 -1.53 -31.93 -18.81
CA ALA A 151 -1.35 -31.42 -20.17
C ALA A 151 -0.37 -32.28 -20.98
N MET A 152 0.77 -32.65 -20.39
CA MET A 152 1.76 -33.53 -21.03
C MET A 152 1.21 -34.94 -21.24
N HIS A 153 0.47 -35.48 -20.26
CA HIS A 153 -0.17 -36.78 -20.37
C HIS A 153 -1.24 -36.79 -21.47
N GLU A 154 -2.03 -35.72 -21.62
CA GLU A 154 -3.00 -35.59 -22.70
C GLU A 154 -2.31 -35.53 -24.07
N ILE A 155 -1.22 -34.78 -24.22
CA ILE A 155 -0.42 -34.76 -25.46
C ILE A 155 0.06 -36.17 -25.82
N HIS A 156 0.58 -36.91 -24.83
CA HIS A 156 1.05 -38.28 -25.01
C HIS A 156 -0.08 -39.24 -25.40
N ARG A 157 -1.20 -39.24 -24.65
CA ARG A 157 -2.35 -40.12 -24.88
C ARG A 157 -2.98 -39.92 -26.26
N GLN A 158 -2.96 -38.69 -26.76
CA GLN A 158 -3.52 -38.34 -28.07
C GLN A 158 -2.50 -38.43 -29.21
N GLU A 159 -1.28 -38.91 -28.93
CA GLU A 159 -0.18 -39.00 -29.90
C GLU A 159 0.06 -37.69 -30.66
N LEU A 160 -0.02 -36.56 -29.94
CA LEU A 160 0.25 -35.25 -30.50
C LEU A 160 1.75 -34.94 -30.49
N PRO A 161 2.27 -34.19 -31.47
CA PRO A 161 3.66 -33.75 -31.45
C PRO A 161 3.91 -32.83 -30.25
N LEU A 162 4.94 -33.17 -29.45
CA LEU A 162 5.28 -32.46 -28.23
C LEU A 162 6.08 -31.17 -28.53
N TYR A 163 5.66 -30.06 -27.90
CA TYR A 163 6.42 -28.81 -27.83
C TYR A 163 6.72 -28.47 -26.38
N VAL A 164 7.97 -28.65 -25.95
CA VAL A 164 8.41 -28.36 -24.57
C VAL A 164 8.72 -26.87 -24.45
N THR A 165 8.00 -26.18 -23.56
CA THR A 165 8.17 -24.74 -23.35
C THR A 165 9.08 -24.46 -22.15
N ALA A 166 9.71 -23.28 -22.13
CA ALA A 166 10.41 -22.82 -20.93
C ALA A 166 9.47 -22.75 -19.71
N ASP A 167 8.19 -22.41 -19.92
CA ASP A 167 7.19 -22.35 -18.85
C ASP A 167 6.99 -23.72 -18.18
N SER A 168 7.02 -24.82 -18.95
CA SER A 168 6.92 -26.18 -18.40
C SER A 168 8.13 -26.57 -17.55
N LEU A 169 9.33 -26.11 -17.93
CA LEU A 169 10.54 -26.27 -17.11
C LEU A 169 10.45 -25.42 -15.83
N LEU A 170 10.11 -24.14 -15.96
CA LEU A 170 9.93 -23.24 -14.81
C LEU A 170 8.91 -23.82 -13.83
N GLN A 171 7.77 -24.30 -14.31
CA GLN A 171 6.74 -24.88 -13.45
C GLN A 171 7.24 -26.13 -12.71
N ALA A 172 7.98 -27.04 -13.37
CA ALA A 172 8.53 -28.23 -12.74
C ALA A 172 9.53 -27.87 -11.63
N VAL A 173 10.43 -26.92 -11.88
CA VAL A 173 11.41 -26.43 -10.89
C VAL A 173 10.70 -25.73 -9.73
N PHE A 174 9.73 -24.85 -10.02
CA PHE A 174 8.95 -24.13 -9.01
C PHE A 174 8.20 -25.08 -8.07
N ARG A 175 7.45 -26.05 -8.61
CA ARG A 175 6.69 -27.00 -7.76
C ARG A 175 7.59 -27.89 -6.91
N SER A 176 8.74 -28.28 -7.45
CA SER A 176 9.75 -29.01 -6.68
C SER A 176 10.30 -28.15 -5.54
N HIS A 177 10.60 -26.87 -5.83
CA HIS A 177 11.09 -25.90 -4.85
C HIS A 177 10.07 -25.64 -3.73
N GLU A 178 8.79 -25.43 -4.06
CA GLU A 178 7.73 -25.23 -3.06
C GLU A 178 7.61 -26.41 -2.11
N SER A 179 7.56 -27.64 -2.65
CA SER A 179 7.45 -28.84 -1.83
C SER A 179 8.63 -28.97 -0.86
N LEU A 180 9.87 -28.79 -1.35
CA LEU A 180 11.07 -28.85 -0.51
C LEU A 180 11.09 -27.73 0.54
N LEU A 181 10.64 -26.53 0.18
CA LEU A 181 10.55 -25.40 1.11
C LEU A 181 9.59 -25.71 2.26
N VAL A 182 8.37 -26.19 1.98
CA VAL A 182 7.37 -26.54 3.01
C VAL A 182 7.94 -27.55 4.01
N HIS A 183 8.58 -28.62 3.54
CA HIS A 183 9.21 -29.61 4.41
C HIS A 183 10.32 -29.01 5.27
N ALA A 184 11.13 -28.14 4.68
CA ALA A 184 12.21 -27.48 5.39
C ALA A 184 11.67 -26.52 6.47
N GLU A 185 10.61 -25.77 6.18
CA GLU A 185 9.98 -24.83 7.12
C GLU A 185 9.27 -25.51 8.28
N ALA A 186 8.61 -26.64 8.04
CA ALA A 186 8.04 -27.46 9.13
C ALA A 186 9.11 -27.90 10.14
N ALA A 187 10.33 -28.17 9.70
CA ALA A 187 11.45 -28.47 10.61
C ALA A 187 11.94 -27.22 11.38
N ARG A 188 11.79 -26.02 10.80
CA ARG A 188 12.20 -24.74 11.41
C ARG A 188 11.18 -24.19 12.37
N GLU A 189 9.90 -24.46 12.18
CA GLU A 189 8.85 -24.12 13.13
C GLU A 189 9.20 -24.63 14.55
N LYS A 190 9.58 -25.91 14.65
CA LYS A 190 10.01 -26.51 15.93
C LYS A 190 11.23 -25.82 16.53
N ARG A 191 12.20 -25.46 15.68
CA ARG A 191 13.42 -24.75 16.08
C ARG A 191 13.10 -23.34 16.58
N LEU A 192 12.23 -22.63 15.88
CA LEU A 192 11.77 -21.31 16.28
C LEU A 192 11.03 -21.37 17.63
N GLY A 193 10.17 -22.38 17.83
CA GLY A 193 9.50 -22.60 19.11
C GLY A 193 10.49 -22.76 20.26
N ALA A 194 11.52 -23.59 20.09
CA ALA A 194 12.56 -23.79 21.11
C ALA A 194 13.37 -22.51 21.39
N VAL A 195 13.68 -21.71 20.36
CA VAL A 195 14.35 -20.41 20.51
C VAL A 195 13.50 -19.45 21.34
N LEU A 196 12.22 -19.27 20.97
CA LEU A 196 11.31 -18.36 21.66
C LEU A 196 11.06 -18.80 23.11
N GLU A 197 10.87 -20.10 23.34
CA GLU A 197 10.71 -20.66 24.69
C GLU A 197 11.97 -20.43 25.54
N GLY A 198 13.16 -20.68 24.99
CA GLY A 198 14.43 -20.46 25.68
C GLY A 198 14.61 -19.00 26.08
N MET A 199 14.37 -18.06 25.17
CA MET A 199 14.47 -16.62 25.45
C MET A 199 13.44 -16.15 26.47
N GLN A 200 12.21 -16.66 26.42
CA GLN A 200 11.17 -16.32 27.41
C GLN A 200 11.51 -16.86 28.80
N LYS A 201 12.06 -18.08 28.90
CA LYS A 201 12.53 -18.64 30.18
C LYS A 201 13.67 -17.80 30.76
N ALA A 202 14.63 -17.40 29.93
CA ALA A 202 15.71 -16.51 30.34
C ALA A 202 15.17 -15.15 30.83
N LEU A 203 14.21 -14.56 30.11
CA LEU A 203 13.57 -13.30 30.52
C LEU A 203 12.77 -13.44 31.82
N ALA A 204 12.07 -14.55 32.04
CA ALA A 204 11.34 -14.81 33.28
C ALA A 204 12.29 -14.93 34.47
N ALA A 205 13.39 -15.68 34.33
CA ALA A 205 14.43 -15.79 35.36
C ALA A 205 15.04 -14.42 35.68
N GLU A 206 15.28 -13.61 34.64
CA GLU A 206 15.84 -12.27 34.78
C GLU A 206 14.91 -11.29 35.52
N ARG A 207 13.61 -11.34 35.24
CA ARG A 207 12.60 -10.53 35.95
C ARG A 207 12.44 -10.90 37.42
N SER A 208 12.78 -12.13 37.79
CA SER A 208 12.76 -12.62 39.18
C SER A 208 14.11 -12.49 39.89
N ALA A 209 15.16 -12.05 39.21
CA ALA A 209 16.49 -11.92 39.79
C ALA A 209 16.56 -10.78 40.82
N PRO A 210 17.34 -10.90 41.92
CA PRO A 210 17.50 -9.84 42.92
C PRO A 210 18.14 -8.56 42.37
N SER A 211 18.89 -8.66 41.27
CA SER A 211 19.54 -7.53 40.60
C SER A 211 19.31 -7.66 39.10
N PRO A 212 18.16 -7.15 38.59
CA PRO A 212 17.86 -7.20 37.17
C PRO A 212 18.89 -6.40 36.36
N ARG A 213 19.20 -6.90 35.17
CA ARG A 213 20.12 -6.35 34.16
C ARG A 213 19.42 -5.37 33.23
N TYR A 214 18.10 -5.49 33.10
CA TYR A 214 17.29 -4.70 32.18
C TYR A 214 16.44 -3.69 32.91
N ALA A 215 16.32 -2.48 32.36
CA ALA A 215 15.33 -1.53 32.81
C ALA A 215 13.91 -2.16 32.76
N PRO A 216 13.02 -1.92 33.75
CA PRO A 216 11.70 -2.55 33.81
C PRO A 216 10.85 -2.35 32.56
N ALA A 217 10.98 -1.21 31.90
CA ALA A 217 10.30 -0.92 30.65
C ALA A 217 10.78 -1.82 29.49
N LEU A 218 12.10 -2.04 29.37
CA LEU A 218 12.67 -2.91 28.34
C LEU A 218 12.33 -4.39 28.59
N ALA A 219 12.31 -4.83 29.85
CA ALA A 219 11.89 -6.18 30.19
C ALA A 219 10.41 -6.46 29.84
N ARG A 220 9.53 -5.45 30.00
CA ARG A 220 8.13 -5.54 29.53
C ARG A 220 8.05 -5.58 28.01
N ASP A 221 8.78 -4.70 27.32
CA ASP A 221 8.77 -4.67 25.86
C ASP A 221 9.29 -5.97 25.24
N ALA A 222 10.35 -6.55 25.82
CA ALA A 222 10.87 -7.87 25.42
C ALA A 222 9.86 -8.99 25.68
N ALA A 223 9.10 -8.91 26.80
CA ALA A 223 8.05 -9.87 27.11
C ALA A 223 6.91 -9.79 26.09
N VAL A 224 6.49 -8.59 25.68
CA VAL A 224 5.48 -8.39 24.63
C VAL A 224 5.99 -8.89 23.28
N TYR A 225 7.21 -8.52 22.89
CA TYR A 225 7.80 -8.92 21.59
C TYR A 225 7.89 -10.44 21.45
N LEU A 226 8.43 -11.13 22.46
CA LEU A 226 8.55 -12.59 22.46
C LEU A 226 7.20 -13.29 22.72
N GLY A 227 6.33 -12.67 23.51
CA GLY A 227 4.98 -13.17 23.84
C GLY A 227 4.09 -13.25 22.61
N VAL A 228 4.00 -12.18 21.82
CA VAL A 228 3.23 -12.16 20.57
C VAL A 228 3.80 -13.18 19.58
N ALA A 229 5.12 -13.21 19.38
CA ALA A 229 5.76 -14.16 18.47
C ALA A 229 5.40 -15.62 18.79
N ARG A 230 5.46 -16.00 20.07
CA ARG A 230 5.14 -17.35 20.53
C ARG A 230 3.64 -17.65 20.45
N ALA A 231 2.79 -16.71 20.83
CA ALA A 231 1.33 -16.88 20.75
C ALA A 231 0.89 -17.11 19.30
N LEU A 232 1.43 -16.34 18.35
CA LEU A 232 1.20 -16.54 16.92
C LEU A 232 1.72 -17.89 16.44
N LEU A 233 2.92 -18.30 16.87
CA LEU A 233 3.51 -19.59 16.50
C LEU A 233 2.63 -20.77 16.96
N GLU A 234 2.09 -20.69 18.17
CA GLU A 234 1.20 -21.70 18.75
C GLU A 234 -0.23 -21.62 18.20
N GLY A 235 -0.53 -20.67 17.31
CA GLY A 235 -1.83 -20.52 16.67
C GLY A 235 -2.93 -19.94 17.58
N ARG A 236 -2.56 -19.28 18.68
CA ARG A 236 -3.52 -18.63 19.59
C ARG A 236 -4.15 -17.43 18.91
N ASP A 237 -5.47 -17.28 19.01
CA ASP A 237 -6.22 -16.17 18.40
C ASP A 237 -6.37 -14.91 19.29
N GLY A 238 -5.97 -14.98 20.57
CA GLY A 238 -6.04 -13.87 21.52
C GLY A 238 -7.45 -13.56 22.04
N THR A 239 -8.48 -14.35 21.70
CA THR A 239 -9.88 -14.08 22.09
C THR A 239 -10.24 -14.63 23.47
N GLY A 240 -9.43 -15.55 24.01
CA GLY A 240 -9.69 -16.22 25.29
C GLY A 240 -10.87 -17.21 25.25
N GLU A 241 -11.50 -17.42 24.10
CA GLU A 241 -12.53 -18.45 23.94
C GLU A 241 -11.88 -19.84 23.89
N VAL A 242 -12.50 -20.85 24.52
CA VAL A 242 -11.95 -22.22 24.57
C VAL A 242 -12.45 -23.00 23.37
N GLY A 243 -11.70 -22.96 22.27
CA GLY A 243 -11.82 -23.84 21.10
C GLY A 243 -10.43 -24.34 20.68
N ASP A 244 -10.33 -25.22 19.67
CA ASP A 244 -9.07 -25.90 19.28
C ASP A 244 -7.89 -24.96 18.87
N GLY A 245 -8.12 -23.65 18.74
CA GLY A 245 -7.09 -22.60 18.56
C GLY A 245 -7.26 -21.37 19.47
N GLY A 246 -8.14 -21.45 20.47
CA GLY A 246 -8.50 -20.32 21.31
C GLY A 246 -7.69 -20.27 22.61
N GLY A 247 -7.09 -19.12 22.92
CA GLY A 247 -6.27 -19.00 24.12
C GLY A 247 -5.67 -17.61 24.35
N SER A 248 -5.81 -17.10 25.58
CA SER A 248 -5.14 -15.88 26.05
C SER A 248 -3.69 -16.17 26.47
N SER A 249 -2.82 -15.18 26.27
CA SER A 249 -1.47 -15.16 26.84
C SER A 249 -1.43 -14.75 28.32
N GLY A 250 -2.54 -14.22 28.85
CA GLY A 250 -2.63 -13.60 30.17
C GLY A 250 -2.15 -12.15 30.20
N ASP A 251 -1.67 -11.60 29.07
CA ASP A 251 -1.27 -10.21 28.89
C ASP A 251 -2.17 -9.53 27.83
N ALA A 252 -2.96 -8.54 28.26
CA ALA A 252 -3.93 -7.87 27.41
C ALA A 252 -3.28 -7.16 26.20
N GLN A 253 -2.04 -6.69 26.32
CA GLN A 253 -1.34 -6.07 25.20
C GLN A 253 -0.93 -7.11 24.15
N VAL A 254 -0.43 -8.27 24.60
CA VAL A 254 -0.09 -9.39 23.71
C VAL A 254 -1.35 -9.91 23.01
N ASP A 255 -2.42 -10.16 23.76
CA ASP A 255 -3.68 -10.67 23.22
C ASP A 255 -4.29 -9.73 22.19
N GLY A 256 -4.29 -8.41 22.47
CA GLY A 256 -4.79 -7.40 21.53
C GLY A 256 -3.96 -7.25 20.25
N LEU A 257 -2.66 -7.60 20.26
CA LEU A 257 -1.81 -7.61 19.07
C LEU A 257 -1.99 -8.90 18.27
N VAL A 258 -2.11 -10.03 18.97
CA VAL A 258 -2.39 -11.34 18.36
C VAL A 258 -3.74 -11.32 17.65
N ALA A 259 -4.79 -10.79 18.29
CA ALA A 259 -6.11 -10.68 17.69
C ALA A 259 -6.09 -9.86 16.38
N ARG A 260 -5.35 -8.74 16.35
CA ARG A 260 -5.18 -7.93 15.13
C ARG A 260 -4.39 -8.63 14.04
N ALA A 261 -3.34 -9.35 14.40
CA ALA A 261 -2.59 -10.20 13.47
C ALA A 261 -3.44 -11.37 12.94
N HIS A 262 -4.40 -11.90 13.71
CA HIS A 262 -5.34 -12.91 13.23
C HIS A 262 -6.40 -12.32 12.30
N ALA A 263 -6.94 -11.14 12.64
CA ALA A 263 -7.89 -10.42 11.80
C ALA A 263 -7.30 -10.05 10.43
N ALA A 264 -6.03 -9.65 10.41
CA ALA A 264 -5.23 -9.41 9.21
C ALA A 264 -5.92 -8.54 8.14
N SER A 265 -6.60 -7.48 8.56
CA SER A 265 -7.54 -6.74 7.70
C SER A 265 -7.22 -5.25 7.52
N ALA A 266 -6.29 -4.69 8.30
CA ALA A 266 -6.07 -3.24 8.31
C ALA A 266 -4.61 -2.83 8.54
N VAL A 267 -4.31 -1.60 8.11
CA VAL A 267 -3.14 -0.84 8.53
C VAL A 267 -3.56 0.01 9.73
N GLU A 268 -2.95 -0.22 10.89
CA GLU A 268 -3.35 0.41 12.15
C GLU A 268 -2.18 1.07 12.88
N THR A 269 -2.48 2.10 13.67
CA THR A 269 -1.51 2.67 14.60
C THR A 269 -1.62 2.00 15.97
N VAL A 270 -0.49 1.48 16.47
CA VAL A 270 -0.39 0.85 17.78
C VAL A 270 0.71 1.50 18.62
N ASP A 271 0.48 1.65 19.92
CA ASP A 271 1.51 2.11 20.85
C ASP A 271 2.42 0.94 21.24
N LEU A 272 3.65 0.96 20.74
CA LEU A 272 4.67 -0.05 20.98
C LEU A 272 6.03 0.60 21.24
N PHE A 273 6.76 0.06 22.22
CA PHE A 273 8.12 0.51 22.58
C PHE A 273 8.20 1.99 22.95
N GLY A 274 7.12 2.54 23.51
CA GLY A 274 7.04 3.92 23.98
C GLY A 274 6.67 4.96 22.93
N ARG A 275 6.19 4.56 21.74
CA ARG A 275 5.69 5.49 20.72
C ARG A 275 4.57 4.88 19.85
N PRO A 276 3.79 5.71 19.14
CA PRO A 276 2.90 5.22 18.09
C PRO A 276 3.70 4.65 16.91
N ARG A 277 3.21 3.54 16.37
CA ARG A 277 3.76 2.85 15.20
C ARG A 277 2.65 2.46 14.25
N VAL A 278 2.86 2.70 12.96
CA VAL A 278 1.96 2.19 11.91
C VAL A 278 2.36 0.76 11.56
N VAL A 279 1.48 -0.19 11.85
CA VAL A 279 1.68 -1.62 11.57
C VAL A 279 0.66 -2.06 10.53
N ASP A 280 1.15 -2.66 9.46
CA ASP A 280 0.30 -3.29 8.45
C ASP A 280 -0.03 -4.72 8.87
N PHE A 281 -1.22 -4.92 9.46
CA PHE A 281 -1.66 -6.24 9.88
C PHE A 281 -2.13 -7.11 8.71
N THR A 282 -2.36 -6.56 7.51
CA THR A 282 -2.77 -7.35 6.33
C THR A 282 -1.70 -8.39 5.94
N PHE A 283 -0.43 -8.12 6.29
CA PHE A 283 0.67 -9.05 6.07
C PHE A 283 0.60 -10.33 6.90
N TYR A 284 -0.27 -10.42 7.89
CA TYR A 284 -0.42 -11.63 8.71
C TYR A 284 -1.40 -12.64 8.12
N ALA A 285 -2.10 -12.29 7.04
CA ALA A 285 -2.88 -13.25 6.27
C ALA A 285 -1.95 -14.27 5.59
N PRO A 286 -2.11 -15.60 5.83
CA PRO A 286 -1.34 -16.63 5.13
C PRO A 286 -1.49 -16.48 3.61
N ARG A 287 -0.36 -16.51 2.90
CA ARG A 287 -0.29 -16.31 1.46
C ARG A 287 0.88 -17.07 0.85
N GLY A 288 0.95 -17.09 -0.48
CA GLY A 288 1.97 -17.86 -1.19
C GLY A 288 1.81 -19.35 -0.89
N VAL A 289 2.94 -20.05 -0.75
CA VAL A 289 2.95 -21.49 -0.46
C VAL A 289 2.24 -21.87 0.86
N TYR A 290 2.05 -20.92 1.78
CA TYR A 290 1.45 -21.15 3.09
C TYR A 290 -0.09 -21.21 3.05
N LEU A 291 -0.74 -20.74 1.98
CA LEU A 291 -2.19 -20.67 1.89
C LEU A 291 -2.87 -22.05 2.07
N ASP A 292 -2.26 -23.08 1.48
CA ASP A 292 -2.77 -24.47 1.54
C ASP A 292 -2.13 -25.28 2.69
N GLN A 293 -1.26 -24.66 3.49
CA GLN A 293 -0.50 -25.33 4.55
C GLN A 293 -0.96 -24.82 5.92
N THR A 294 -2.17 -25.23 6.31
CA THR A 294 -2.81 -24.76 7.55
C THR A 294 -1.96 -25.01 8.80
N GLN A 295 -1.17 -26.08 8.81
CA GLN A 295 -0.23 -26.39 9.88
C GLN A 295 0.90 -25.36 10.04
N LEU A 296 1.25 -24.63 8.97
CA LEU A 296 2.29 -23.59 8.99
C LEU A 296 1.70 -22.18 9.16
N HIS A 297 0.39 -22.02 9.34
CA HIS A 297 -0.23 -20.70 9.52
C HIS A 297 0.29 -19.97 10.77
N GLY A 298 0.51 -20.69 11.87
CA GLY A 298 1.10 -20.11 13.08
C GLY A 298 2.56 -19.69 12.85
N TYR A 299 3.35 -20.59 12.23
CA TYR A 299 4.72 -20.31 11.81
C TYR A 299 4.82 -19.05 10.93
N PHE A 300 3.95 -18.94 9.91
CA PHE A 300 3.89 -17.81 9.00
C PHE A 300 3.71 -16.49 9.76
N ARG A 301 2.68 -16.39 10.62
CA ARG A 301 2.40 -15.17 11.39
C ARG A 301 3.53 -14.81 12.34
N ALA A 302 4.11 -15.80 13.02
CA ALA A 302 5.26 -15.59 13.89
C ALA A 302 6.47 -15.06 13.11
N MET A 303 6.76 -15.63 11.93
CA MET A 303 7.82 -15.15 11.05
C MET A 303 7.56 -13.73 10.55
N VAL A 304 6.32 -13.40 10.15
CA VAL A 304 5.94 -12.03 9.77
C VAL A 304 6.21 -11.07 10.94
N TRP A 305 5.81 -11.40 12.17
CA TRP A 305 6.11 -10.59 13.35
C TRP A 305 7.62 -10.38 13.55
N LEU A 306 8.39 -11.46 13.50
CA LEU A 306 9.84 -11.45 13.79
C LEU A 306 10.69 -10.79 12.69
N THR A 307 10.18 -10.73 11.45
CA THR A 307 10.89 -10.17 10.28
C THR A 307 10.44 -8.77 9.90
N ARG A 308 9.18 -8.40 10.18
CA ARG A 308 8.62 -7.08 9.84
C ARG A 308 8.55 -6.12 11.01
N LEU A 309 8.47 -6.58 12.27
CA LEU A 309 8.48 -5.63 13.38
C LEU A 309 9.90 -5.12 13.67
N GLU A 310 10.25 -4.02 13.01
CA GLU A 310 11.57 -3.40 13.05
C GLU A 310 11.83 -2.61 14.34
N LEU A 311 13.01 -2.79 14.92
CA LEU A 311 13.55 -1.95 15.98
C LEU A 311 14.45 -0.87 15.37
N ASN A 312 14.06 0.39 15.49
CA ASN A 312 14.80 1.53 14.96
C ASN A 312 16.03 1.80 15.85
N LEU A 313 17.23 1.58 15.31
CA LEU A 313 18.49 1.74 16.04
C LEU A 313 19.07 3.16 15.90
N ALA A 314 18.98 3.72 14.70
CA ALA A 314 19.38 5.08 14.40
C ALA A 314 18.49 5.67 13.30
N SER A 315 17.96 6.86 13.57
CA SER A 315 17.20 7.62 12.58
C SER A 315 18.15 8.23 11.55
N ARG A 316 17.79 8.16 10.27
CA ARG A 316 18.59 8.74 9.18
C ARG A 316 17.76 9.72 8.35
N GLY A 317 17.07 10.68 8.95
CA GLY A 317 16.11 11.53 8.21
C GLY A 317 14.68 10.98 8.24
N SER A 318 14.50 9.71 8.59
CA SER A 318 13.20 9.10 8.93
C SER A 318 13.35 8.03 10.03
N ARG A 319 12.21 7.54 10.53
CA ARG A 319 12.08 6.43 11.48
C ARG A 319 11.17 5.34 10.93
N SER A 320 11.50 4.09 11.26
CA SER A 320 10.68 2.94 10.86
C SER A 320 9.25 3.02 11.43
N SER A 321 8.26 2.69 10.59
CA SER A 321 6.83 2.65 10.96
C SER A 321 6.31 3.96 11.58
N SER A 322 6.88 5.11 11.20
CA SER A 322 6.45 6.41 11.73
C SER A 322 5.31 6.97 10.89
N PRO A 323 4.22 7.49 11.52
CA PRO A 323 3.16 8.16 10.77
C PRO A 323 3.59 9.53 10.21
N VAL A 324 4.71 10.07 10.70
CA VAL A 324 5.18 11.43 10.41
C VAL A 324 6.68 11.43 10.09
N LEU A 325 7.11 12.36 9.25
CA LEU A 325 8.52 12.54 8.93
C LEU A 325 9.24 13.17 10.13
N THR A 326 10.21 12.46 10.70
CA THR A 326 10.91 12.93 11.89
C THR A 326 12.30 12.31 12.04
N THR A 327 13.18 13.03 12.74
CA THR A 327 14.60 12.65 12.90
C THR A 327 15.02 12.39 14.33
N ASP A 328 14.16 12.61 15.34
CA ASP A 328 14.48 12.22 16.72
C ASP A 328 14.85 10.73 16.79
N GLU A 329 15.52 10.38 17.87
CA GLU A 329 16.02 9.04 18.09
C GLU A 329 15.02 8.20 18.88
N THR A 330 15.13 6.89 18.78
CA THR A 330 14.26 5.91 19.46
C THR A 330 15.07 5.06 20.45
N PRO A 331 15.57 5.65 21.55
CA PRO A 331 16.53 4.98 22.43
C PRO A 331 15.97 3.69 23.05
N ARG A 332 14.66 3.65 23.33
CA ARG A 332 13.99 2.47 23.87
C ARG A 332 14.01 1.27 22.92
N GLU A 333 13.87 1.48 21.60
CA GLU A 333 13.95 0.42 20.60
C GLU A 333 15.39 -0.06 20.38
N ALA A 334 16.34 0.88 20.33
CA ALA A 334 17.76 0.57 20.22
C ALA A 334 18.22 -0.29 21.41
N ALA A 335 17.83 0.08 22.62
CA ALA A 335 18.12 -0.70 23.83
C ALA A 335 17.35 -2.04 23.87
N LEU A 336 16.11 -2.09 23.38
CA LEU A 336 15.36 -3.35 23.26
C LEU A 336 16.06 -4.34 22.32
N ALA A 337 16.63 -3.88 21.21
CA ALA A 337 17.38 -4.74 20.30
C ALA A 337 18.61 -5.37 20.99
N LEU A 338 19.29 -4.61 21.84
CA LEU A 338 20.36 -5.14 22.69
C LEU A 338 19.83 -6.15 23.72
N VAL A 339 18.70 -5.89 24.35
CA VAL A 339 18.07 -6.84 25.29
C VAL A 339 17.74 -8.17 24.61
N LEU A 340 17.21 -8.16 23.38
CA LEU A 340 16.95 -9.39 22.63
C LEU A 340 18.25 -10.16 22.32
N ALA A 341 19.33 -9.45 22.00
CA ALA A 341 20.64 -10.06 21.76
C ALA A 341 21.22 -10.69 23.03
N ASP A 342 21.16 -9.96 24.16
CA ASP A 342 21.59 -10.44 25.46
C ASP A 342 20.76 -11.66 25.90
N LEU A 343 19.44 -11.63 25.74
CA LEU A 343 18.56 -12.76 26.05
C LEU A 343 18.89 -14.01 25.24
N ALA A 344 19.15 -13.86 23.93
CA ALA A 344 19.54 -14.99 23.09
C ALA A 344 20.87 -15.61 23.55
N ALA A 345 21.83 -14.79 23.98
CA ALA A 345 23.10 -15.24 24.54
C ALA A 345 22.92 -16.00 25.86
N HIS A 346 22.11 -15.47 26.78
CA HIS A 346 21.87 -16.11 28.09
C HIS A 346 21.03 -17.38 27.99
N ALA A 347 20.08 -17.42 27.05
CA ALA A 347 19.31 -18.61 26.74
C ALA A 347 20.15 -19.68 26.01
N GLY A 348 21.35 -19.34 25.52
CA GLY A 348 22.20 -20.27 24.76
C GLY A 348 21.67 -20.59 23.36
N VAL A 349 20.83 -19.72 22.78
CA VAL A 349 20.14 -19.94 21.49
C VAL A 349 20.68 -19.11 20.34
N GLU A 350 21.76 -18.34 20.52
CA GLU A 350 22.37 -17.51 19.46
C GLU A 350 22.69 -18.31 18.19
N ALA A 351 23.25 -19.52 18.34
CA ALA A 351 23.57 -20.39 17.22
C ALA A 351 22.32 -20.88 16.46
N GLU A 352 21.20 -21.01 17.15
CA GLU A 352 19.93 -21.45 16.58
C GLU A 352 19.25 -20.32 15.80
N VAL A 353 19.26 -19.10 16.35
CA VAL A 353 18.85 -17.88 15.63
C VAL A 353 19.71 -17.68 14.37
N ALA A 354 21.03 -17.84 14.48
CA ALA A 354 21.94 -17.70 13.35
C ALA A 354 21.67 -18.73 12.23
N LYS A 355 21.25 -19.96 12.58
CA LYS A 355 20.84 -20.99 11.60
C LYS A 355 19.54 -20.63 10.88
N LEU A 356 18.56 -20.07 11.61
CA LEU A 356 17.30 -19.60 11.03
C LEU A 356 17.56 -18.45 10.03
N ASP A 357 18.36 -17.46 10.43
CA ASP A 357 18.75 -16.33 9.57
C ASP A 357 19.58 -16.78 8.36
N ALA A 358 20.56 -17.67 8.56
CA ALA A 358 21.37 -18.20 7.46
C ALA A 358 20.55 -18.96 6.41
N PHE A 359 19.46 -19.59 6.83
CA PHE A 359 18.54 -20.24 5.90
C PHE A 359 17.81 -19.22 5.01
N GLY A 360 17.20 -18.19 5.61
CA GLY A 360 16.54 -17.12 4.85
C GLY A 360 17.51 -16.45 3.87
N ARG A 361 18.75 -16.21 4.30
CA ARG A 361 19.79 -15.67 3.43
C ARG A 361 20.19 -16.58 2.28
N LYS A 362 20.15 -17.90 2.45
CA LYS A 362 20.43 -18.85 1.37
C LYS A 362 19.26 -18.98 0.39
N LEU A 363 18.04 -18.73 0.85
CA LEU A 363 16.87 -18.66 -0.02
C LEU A 363 16.87 -17.39 -0.86
N ALA A 364 16.96 -16.22 -0.22
CA ALA A 364 16.59 -14.94 -0.82
C ALA A 364 17.70 -13.89 -0.87
N GLY A 365 18.87 -14.15 -0.29
CA GLY A 365 20.03 -13.27 -0.37
C GLY A 365 20.23 -12.41 0.89
N LYS A 366 20.77 -11.20 0.73
CA LYS A 366 21.25 -10.38 1.85
C LYS A 366 20.12 -9.61 2.52
N THR A 367 20.24 -9.41 3.83
CA THR A 367 19.37 -8.55 4.65
C THR A 367 20.06 -7.21 4.89
N GLU A 368 19.29 -6.12 4.99
CA GLU A 368 19.81 -4.77 5.27
C GLU A 368 19.54 -4.34 6.72
N ILE A 369 19.74 -5.27 7.66
CA ILE A 369 19.56 -5.05 9.10
C ILE A 369 20.90 -5.19 9.83
N VAL A 370 20.98 -4.67 11.06
CA VAL A 370 22.04 -5.05 12.01
C VAL A 370 21.66 -6.41 12.62
N PRO A 371 22.43 -7.48 12.36
CA PRO A 371 22.07 -8.83 12.84
C PRO A 371 22.28 -8.95 14.35
N LEU A 372 21.52 -9.85 14.99
CA LEU A 372 21.58 -10.09 16.43
C LEU A 372 23.00 -10.37 16.94
N ALA A 373 23.79 -11.13 16.17
CA ALA A 373 25.18 -11.44 16.50
C ALA A 373 26.08 -10.19 16.58
N ALA A 374 25.84 -9.19 15.73
CA ALA A 374 26.57 -7.92 15.79
C ALA A 374 26.20 -7.14 17.06
N LEU A 375 24.92 -7.12 17.44
CA LEU A 375 24.44 -6.51 18.68
C LEU A 375 25.04 -7.20 19.92
N SER A 376 25.07 -8.54 19.95
CA SER A 376 25.74 -9.32 21.01
C SER A 376 27.22 -8.97 21.12
N ASN A 377 27.92 -8.78 20.00
CA ASN A 377 29.33 -8.40 20.00
C ASN A 377 29.54 -6.99 20.58
N VAL A 378 28.69 -6.03 20.21
CA VAL A 378 28.72 -4.66 20.75
C VAL A 378 28.53 -4.68 22.27
N LEU A 379 27.55 -5.44 22.77
CA LEU A 379 27.33 -5.61 24.22
C LEU A 379 28.58 -6.14 24.93
N LYS A 380 29.17 -7.23 24.42
CA LYS A 380 30.33 -7.90 25.02
C LYS A 380 31.56 -6.98 25.02
N GLN A 381 31.83 -6.28 23.92
CA GLN A 381 33.02 -5.45 23.76
C GLN A 381 32.95 -4.14 24.57
N LYS A 382 31.78 -3.50 24.60
CA LYS A 382 31.61 -2.16 25.18
C LYS A 382 31.09 -2.18 26.62
N ARG A 383 30.68 -3.35 27.13
CA ARG A 383 30.14 -3.53 28.49
C ARG A 383 28.98 -2.55 28.77
N ILE A 384 28.08 -2.41 27.80
CA ILE A 384 26.95 -1.49 27.86
C ILE A 384 25.98 -1.94 28.96
N SER A 385 25.62 -1.02 29.86
CA SER A 385 24.56 -1.24 30.85
C SER A 385 23.19 -1.11 30.19
N LEU A 386 22.30 -2.08 30.41
CA LEU A 386 20.92 -2.07 29.90
C LEU A 386 19.90 -1.56 30.93
N LEU A 387 20.39 -0.96 32.02
CA LEU A 387 19.59 -0.26 33.02
C LEU A 387 19.35 1.22 32.63
N ASP A 388 20.26 1.81 31.86
CA ASP A 388 20.15 3.17 31.34
C ASP A 388 19.87 3.11 29.82
N VAL A 389 18.63 3.40 29.46
CA VAL A 389 18.11 3.28 28.09
C VAL A 389 18.82 4.24 27.14
N ASP A 390 19.03 5.48 27.55
CA ASP A 390 19.62 6.52 26.72
C ASP A 390 21.12 6.31 26.54
N ALA A 391 21.83 5.93 27.60
CA ALA A 391 23.24 5.58 27.53
C ALA A 391 23.47 4.34 26.64
N ALA A 392 22.63 3.31 26.76
CA ALA A 392 22.71 2.12 25.93
C ALA A 392 22.50 2.43 24.44
N ALA A 393 21.47 3.21 24.12
CA ALA A 393 21.18 3.63 22.76
C ALA A 393 22.30 4.50 22.17
N GLY A 394 22.81 5.46 22.95
CA GLY A 394 23.94 6.31 22.55
C GLY A 394 25.20 5.50 22.24
N ALA A 395 25.52 4.52 23.09
CA ALA A 395 26.65 3.62 22.88
C ALA A 395 26.48 2.75 21.63
N LEU A 396 25.29 2.17 21.40
CA LEU A 396 25.03 1.40 20.18
C LEU A 396 25.17 2.27 18.93
N ARG A 397 24.58 3.48 18.92
CA ARG A 397 24.64 4.40 17.78
C ARG A 397 26.08 4.73 17.38
N ALA A 398 26.98 4.82 18.36
CA ALA A 398 28.40 5.08 18.11
C ALA A 398 29.11 3.94 17.35
N GLU A 399 28.62 2.71 17.46
CA GLU A 399 29.23 1.51 16.85
C GLU A 399 28.60 1.14 15.50
N ILE A 400 27.33 1.51 15.26
CA ILE A 400 26.61 1.16 14.02
C ILE A 400 26.73 2.22 12.90
N ARG A 401 27.72 3.11 12.98
CA ARG A 401 27.96 4.13 11.93
C ARG A 401 28.20 3.52 10.55
N ASP A 402 28.92 2.40 10.51
CA ASP A 402 29.23 1.65 9.28
C ASP A 402 28.21 0.54 8.98
N ALA A 403 27.07 0.53 9.68
CA ALA A 403 26.02 -0.45 9.42
C ALA A 403 25.45 -0.30 8.00
N PRO A 404 24.94 -1.41 7.41
CA PRO A 404 24.33 -1.38 6.08
C PRO A 404 23.29 -0.28 5.95
N THR A 405 23.37 0.49 4.86
CA THR A 405 22.34 1.46 4.51
C THR A 405 21.20 0.72 3.84
N ARG A 406 19.98 0.97 4.32
CA ARG A 406 18.77 0.42 3.73
C ARG A 406 18.50 1.07 2.38
N THR A 407 18.21 0.25 1.36
CA THR A 407 17.98 0.69 -0.02
C THR A 407 16.51 0.61 -0.42
N VAL A 408 15.73 -0.24 0.27
CA VAL A 408 14.32 -0.48 -0.05
C VAL A 408 13.42 -0.12 1.13
N ASN A 409 12.38 0.68 0.83
CA ASN A 409 11.25 0.82 1.73
C ASN A 409 10.33 -0.41 1.59
N TYR A 410 10.02 -1.06 2.71
CA TYR A 410 9.08 -2.17 2.76
C TYR A 410 8.09 -2.04 3.94
N HIS A 411 7.89 -0.82 4.42
CA HIS A 411 6.95 -0.44 5.47
C HIS A 411 6.20 0.84 5.09
N VAL A 412 5.11 1.09 5.80
CA VAL A 412 4.43 2.40 5.74
C VAL A 412 5.40 3.46 6.28
N MET A 413 5.78 4.38 5.39
CA MET A 413 6.70 5.48 5.66
C MET A 413 6.11 6.78 5.12
N PRO A 414 6.38 7.91 5.77
CA PRO A 414 5.82 9.19 5.38
C PRO A 414 6.40 9.65 4.02
N TYR A 415 5.56 10.32 3.22
CA TYR A 415 5.97 10.97 1.98
C TYR A 415 7.10 11.98 2.26
N GLY A 416 8.03 12.13 1.32
CA GLY A 416 9.27 12.89 1.50
C GLY A 416 10.42 12.06 2.12
N THR A 417 10.17 10.82 2.56
CA THR A 417 11.25 9.88 2.89
C THR A 417 11.94 9.42 1.61
N SER A 418 13.24 9.68 1.47
CA SER A 418 14.06 9.12 0.39
C SER A 418 14.76 7.83 0.82
N ALA A 419 15.22 7.02 -0.14
CA ALA A 419 16.04 5.83 0.14
C ALA A 419 17.31 6.18 0.94
N ALA A 420 17.93 7.32 0.67
CA ALA A 420 19.08 7.82 1.44
C ALA A 420 18.74 8.14 2.90
N SER A 421 17.46 8.35 3.18
CA SER A 421 16.97 8.72 4.52
C SER A 421 16.35 7.56 5.32
N LEU A 422 16.47 6.32 4.84
CA LEU A 422 15.92 5.17 5.54
C LEU A 422 16.75 4.82 6.79
N PRO A 423 16.09 4.44 7.91
CA PRO A 423 16.74 4.24 9.20
C PRO A 423 17.62 2.99 9.23
N THR A 424 18.57 2.95 10.16
CA THR A 424 19.26 1.72 10.54
C THR A 424 18.40 0.95 11.54
N ILE A 425 18.14 -0.32 11.25
CA ILE A 425 17.19 -1.15 12.00
C ILE A 425 17.79 -2.49 12.43
N ALA A 426 17.13 -3.15 13.39
CA ALA A 426 17.31 -4.57 13.69
C ALA A 426 15.95 -5.27 13.78
N THR A 427 15.95 -6.57 13.50
CA THR A 427 14.85 -7.51 13.74
C THR A 427 15.45 -8.79 14.31
N LEU A 428 14.65 -9.68 14.90
CA LEU A 428 15.18 -10.96 15.38
C LEU A 428 15.64 -11.85 14.21
N LEU A 429 14.89 -11.83 13.11
CA LEU A 429 15.21 -12.50 11.85
C LEU A 429 15.09 -11.49 10.71
N GLY A 430 16.02 -11.48 9.77
CA GLY A 430 16.00 -10.52 8.65
C GLY A 430 15.18 -11.01 7.46
N VAL A 431 14.55 -10.05 6.77
CA VAL A 431 14.02 -10.26 5.42
C VAL A 431 15.05 -9.83 4.38
N ALA A 432 15.18 -10.58 3.30
CA ALA A 432 16.15 -10.27 2.25
C ALA A 432 15.66 -9.14 1.34
N ILE A 433 16.61 -8.27 0.97
CA ILE A 433 16.41 -7.23 -0.04
C ILE A 433 16.95 -7.78 -1.36
N THR A 434 16.06 -8.35 -2.15
CA THR A 434 16.43 -8.96 -3.43
C THR A 434 16.76 -7.90 -4.48
N ALA A 435 17.56 -8.26 -5.47
CA ALA A 435 17.97 -7.33 -6.53
C ALA A 435 16.76 -6.77 -7.30
N ASP A 436 15.74 -7.59 -7.54
CA ASP A 436 14.49 -7.16 -8.18
C ASP A 436 13.64 -6.24 -7.28
N ALA A 437 13.56 -6.47 -5.96
CA ALA A 437 12.88 -5.56 -5.04
C ALA A 437 13.58 -4.19 -5.00
N ARG A 438 14.91 -4.17 -4.97
CA ARG A 438 15.70 -2.94 -5.06
C ARG A 438 15.47 -2.20 -6.38
N SER A 439 15.45 -2.91 -7.50
CA SER A 439 15.19 -2.28 -8.78
C SER A 439 13.74 -1.79 -8.88
N LEU A 440 12.78 -2.50 -8.28
CA LEU A 440 11.38 -2.11 -8.27
C LEU A 440 11.14 -0.80 -7.49
N SER A 441 11.88 -0.54 -6.40
CA SER A 441 11.75 0.73 -5.67
C SER A 441 12.14 1.96 -6.49
N THR A 442 12.86 1.80 -7.59
CA THR A 442 13.15 2.91 -8.52
C THR A 442 11.94 3.35 -9.35
N LEU A 443 10.89 2.52 -9.43
CA LEU A 443 9.68 2.82 -10.18
C LEU A 443 8.67 3.65 -9.39
N ALA A 444 8.80 3.71 -8.07
CA ALA A 444 7.91 4.46 -7.18
C ALA A 444 8.70 5.35 -6.20
N PRO A 445 9.50 6.32 -6.70
CA PRO A 445 10.26 7.20 -5.82
C PRO A 445 9.33 8.19 -5.09
N SER A 446 9.73 8.62 -3.90
CA SER A 446 8.93 9.49 -3.01
C SER A 446 8.69 10.90 -3.55
N ASP A 447 9.38 11.31 -4.61
CA ASP A 447 9.34 12.66 -5.19
C ASP A 447 8.56 12.71 -6.51
N GLN A 448 7.97 11.60 -6.94
CA GLN A 448 7.16 11.51 -8.15
C GLN A 448 5.72 11.10 -7.84
N PRO A 449 4.76 11.36 -8.77
CA PRO A 449 3.40 10.87 -8.62
C PRO A 449 3.36 9.37 -8.35
N ALA A 450 2.40 8.94 -7.53
CA ALA A 450 2.23 7.54 -7.19
C ALA A 450 2.09 6.68 -8.47
N HIS A 451 2.89 5.63 -8.56
CA HIS A 451 2.87 4.66 -9.65
C HIS A 451 2.94 3.25 -9.07
N LEU A 452 2.03 2.38 -9.55
CA LEU A 452 1.98 0.97 -9.17
C LEU A 452 2.40 0.11 -10.37
N PRO A 453 3.63 -0.45 -10.37
CA PRO A 453 4.13 -1.24 -11.49
C PRO A 453 3.26 -2.45 -11.81
N ARG A 454 2.98 -2.68 -13.10
CA ARG A 454 2.14 -3.77 -13.61
C ARG A 454 2.97 -4.94 -14.13
N GLY A 455 2.33 -6.09 -14.33
CA GLY A 455 2.97 -7.31 -14.85
C GLY A 455 3.87 -7.11 -16.08
N PRO A 456 3.45 -6.38 -17.14
CA PRO A 456 4.31 -6.13 -18.28
C PRO A 456 5.60 -5.35 -17.97
N GLU A 457 5.57 -4.46 -16.99
CA GLU A 457 6.74 -3.70 -16.52
C GLU A 457 7.69 -4.62 -15.75
N LEU A 458 7.16 -5.53 -14.92
CA LEU A 458 7.95 -6.58 -14.26
C LEU A 458 8.60 -7.52 -15.28
N ALA A 459 7.89 -7.89 -16.34
CA ALA A 459 8.47 -8.72 -17.40
C ALA A 459 9.56 -7.97 -18.17
N TYR A 460 9.38 -6.66 -18.43
CA TYR A 460 10.41 -5.84 -19.04
C TYR A 460 11.66 -5.77 -18.16
N LEU A 461 11.48 -5.55 -16.85
CA LEU A 461 12.56 -5.57 -15.86
C LEU A 461 13.38 -6.87 -15.96
N LEU A 462 12.71 -8.02 -16.10
CA LEU A 462 13.33 -9.34 -16.24
C LEU A 462 13.85 -9.68 -17.65
N GLY A 463 13.68 -8.81 -18.65
CA GLY A 463 14.27 -9.01 -19.98
C GLY A 463 13.30 -9.11 -21.15
N ALA A 464 11.99 -9.10 -20.92
CA ALA A 464 10.99 -9.13 -21.99
C ALA A 464 10.79 -7.72 -22.59
N ASP A 465 11.60 -7.35 -23.58
CA ASP A 465 11.60 -6.00 -24.18
C ASP A 465 10.21 -5.51 -24.64
N ALA A 466 9.33 -6.43 -25.07
CA ALA A 466 7.97 -6.11 -25.51
C ALA A 466 7.10 -5.52 -24.39
N GLY A 467 7.44 -5.73 -23.12
CA GLY A 467 6.69 -5.22 -21.97
C GLY A 467 6.54 -3.70 -21.97
N VAL A 468 7.51 -2.96 -22.51
CA VAL A 468 7.46 -1.49 -22.61
C VAL A 468 6.30 -0.96 -23.46
N ARG A 469 5.74 -1.80 -24.34
CA ARG A 469 4.58 -1.44 -25.17
C ARG A 469 3.27 -1.36 -24.37
N TYR A 470 3.25 -1.93 -23.17
CA TYR A 470 2.09 -2.06 -22.30
C TYR A 470 2.29 -1.31 -20.97
N LEU A 471 3.07 -0.23 -21.02
CA LEU A 471 3.31 0.65 -19.88
C LEU A 471 1.99 1.24 -19.36
N ASP A 472 1.84 1.28 -18.04
CA ASP A 472 0.74 2.01 -17.41
C ASP A 472 0.84 3.51 -17.75
N PRO A 473 -0.26 4.26 -17.92
CA PRO A 473 -0.21 5.70 -18.19
C PRO A 473 0.55 6.52 -17.14
N THR A 474 0.64 6.02 -15.90
CA THR A 474 1.40 6.63 -14.80
C THR A 474 2.88 6.25 -14.80
N GLY A 475 3.28 5.25 -15.61
CA GLY A 475 4.64 4.73 -15.66
C GLY A 475 5.60 5.62 -16.44
N SER A 476 6.90 5.52 -16.10
CA SER A 476 7.98 6.27 -16.77
C SER A 476 8.90 5.32 -17.54
N PRO A 477 9.01 5.43 -18.88
CA PRO A 477 9.96 4.63 -19.65
C PRO A 477 11.42 4.85 -19.23
N ALA A 478 11.74 6.05 -18.72
CA ALA A 478 13.09 6.37 -18.24
C ALA A 478 13.40 5.64 -16.94
N LEU A 479 12.47 5.67 -15.96
CA LEU A 479 12.60 4.91 -14.72
C LEU A 479 12.64 3.40 -14.98
N LEU A 480 11.80 2.90 -15.90
CA LEU A 480 11.79 1.48 -16.24
C LEU A 480 13.12 0.99 -16.84
N ARG A 481 13.77 1.81 -17.67
CA ARG A 481 15.14 1.53 -18.14
C ARG A 481 16.17 1.59 -17.02
N ALA A 482 16.05 2.57 -16.12
CA ALA A 482 16.94 2.70 -14.96
C ALA A 482 16.81 1.49 -14.01
N ALA A 483 15.59 1.04 -13.72
CA ALA A 483 15.31 -0.15 -12.92
C ALA A 483 15.97 -1.40 -13.52
N ARG A 484 15.86 -1.60 -14.83
CA ARG A 484 16.49 -2.73 -15.51
C ARG A 484 18.02 -2.67 -15.50
N ALA A 485 18.59 -1.49 -15.64
CA ALA A 485 20.04 -1.30 -15.51
C ALA A 485 20.52 -1.55 -14.07
N ASP A 486 19.75 -1.12 -13.07
CA ASP A 486 20.02 -1.41 -11.65
C ASP A 486 19.96 -2.92 -11.39
N LEU A 487 18.95 -3.63 -11.90
CA LEU A 487 18.86 -5.09 -11.75
C LEU A 487 20.08 -5.77 -12.36
N ALA A 488 20.43 -5.43 -13.61
CA ALA A 488 21.58 -6.02 -14.29
C ALA A 488 22.91 -5.79 -13.53
N THR A 489 23.06 -4.61 -12.90
CA THR A 489 24.25 -4.25 -12.13
C THR A 489 24.32 -4.98 -10.79
N ASN A 490 23.17 -5.21 -10.15
CA ASN A 490 23.11 -5.68 -8.76
C ASN A 490 22.62 -7.12 -8.63
N LEU A 491 22.35 -7.82 -9.72
CA LEU A 491 22.00 -9.25 -9.74
C LEU A 491 23.23 -10.12 -9.45
N GLY A 492 23.63 -10.15 -8.18
CA GLY A 492 24.72 -10.95 -7.65
C GLY A 492 24.26 -11.77 -6.45
N GLY A 493 24.95 -12.89 -6.18
CA GLY A 493 24.63 -13.78 -5.07
C GLY A 493 24.54 -15.26 -5.47
N ASP A 494 24.70 -16.10 -4.45
CA ASP A 494 24.65 -17.56 -4.52
C ASP A 494 23.37 -18.12 -3.87
N ASP A 495 22.35 -17.28 -3.69
CA ASP A 495 21.02 -17.66 -3.17
C ASP A 495 20.07 -18.17 -4.27
N LEU A 496 19.01 -18.86 -3.85
CA LEU A 496 18.06 -19.49 -4.76
C LEU A 496 17.18 -18.48 -5.52
N HIS A 497 16.84 -17.34 -4.91
CA HIS A 497 16.07 -16.28 -5.56
C HIS A 497 16.83 -15.68 -6.75
N THR A 498 18.12 -15.40 -6.56
CA THR A 498 19.00 -14.92 -7.63
C THR A 498 19.18 -15.98 -8.71
N ALA A 499 19.35 -17.25 -8.35
CA ALA A 499 19.43 -18.35 -9.31
C ALA A 499 18.14 -18.50 -10.14
N TRP A 500 16.98 -18.39 -9.50
CA TRP A 500 15.68 -18.37 -10.17
C TRP A 500 15.51 -17.16 -11.08
N THR A 501 15.88 -15.97 -10.61
CA THR A 501 15.83 -14.75 -11.42
C THR A 501 16.64 -14.92 -12.70
N ARG A 502 17.85 -15.48 -12.62
CA ARG A 502 18.66 -15.83 -13.80
C ARG A 502 17.99 -16.86 -14.70
N LEU A 503 17.33 -17.87 -14.12
CA LEU A 503 16.58 -18.87 -14.89
C LEU A 503 15.44 -18.22 -15.70
N VAL A 504 14.67 -17.32 -15.10
CA VAL A 504 13.61 -16.57 -15.78
C VAL A 504 14.19 -15.66 -16.86
N MET A 505 15.24 -14.89 -16.54
CA MET A 505 15.91 -14.03 -17.52
C MET A 505 16.42 -14.85 -18.72
N GLY A 506 17.06 -15.98 -18.47
CA GLY A 506 17.53 -16.90 -19.52
C GLY A 506 16.39 -17.49 -20.36
N ALA A 507 15.24 -17.76 -19.76
CA ALA A 507 14.04 -18.18 -20.49
C ALA A 507 13.45 -17.07 -21.38
N LEU A 508 13.74 -15.80 -21.07
CA LEU A 508 13.29 -14.64 -21.82
C LEU A 508 14.28 -14.21 -22.91
N GLU A 509 15.54 -14.65 -22.85
CA GLU A 509 16.55 -14.34 -23.86
C GLU A 509 16.11 -14.79 -25.26
N ALA A 510 16.46 -13.98 -26.27
CA ALA A 510 16.22 -14.37 -27.66
C ALA A 510 17.24 -15.47 -28.05
N PRO A 511 16.78 -16.67 -28.46
CA PRO A 511 17.69 -17.73 -28.84
C PRO A 511 18.50 -17.37 -30.09
N ARG A 512 19.75 -17.84 -30.13
CA ARG A 512 20.64 -17.74 -31.31
C ARG A 512 20.60 -19.05 -32.11
N GLY A 513 20.75 -18.96 -33.42
CA GLY A 513 20.76 -20.12 -34.33
C GLY A 513 19.45 -20.33 -35.09
N ALA A 514 19.21 -21.55 -35.55
CA ALA A 514 18.00 -21.89 -36.31
C ALA A 514 16.79 -22.01 -35.39
N VAL A 515 15.85 -21.07 -35.52
CA VAL A 515 14.63 -21.01 -34.70
C VAL A 515 13.39 -20.99 -35.59
N PRO A 516 12.23 -21.47 -35.11
CA PRO A 516 10.98 -21.40 -35.86
C PRO A 516 10.63 -19.96 -36.26
N SER A 517 10.03 -19.77 -37.44
CA SER A 517 9.72 -18.42 -37.96
C SER A 517 8.79 -17.59 -37.08
N PHE A 518 7.98 -18.23 -36.22
CA PHE A 518 7.13 -17.49 -35.27
C PHE A 518 7.93 -16.76 -34.18
N PHE A 519 9.17 -17.18 -33.88
CA PHE A 519 10.00 -16.53 -32.86
C PHE A 519 10.31 -15.07 -33.18
N ALA A 520 10.35 -14.72 -34.48
CA ALA A 520 10.58 -13.36 -34.96
C ALA A 520 9.32 -12.49 -34.96
N THR A 521 8.15 -13.02 -34.56
CA THR A 521 6.89 -12.28 -34.61
C THR A 521 6.66 -11.45 -33.33
N PRO A 522 5.95 -10.31 -33.42
CA PRO A 522 5.53 -9.55 -32.24
C PRO A 522 4.74 -10.42 -31.25
N ALA A 523 3.87 -11.30 -31.74
CA ALA A 523 3.05 -12.17 -30.90
C ALA A 523 3.89 -13.12 -30.01
N HIS A 524 5.01 -13.62 -30.52
CA HIS A 524 5.93 -14.41 -29.70
C HIS A 524 6.66 -13.55 -28.66
N ALA A 525 7.06 -12.33 -29.03
CA ALA A 525 7.65 -11.39 -28.08
C ALA A 525 6.67 -11.04 -26.95
N ASP A 526 5.38 -10.85 -27.27
CA ASP A 526 4.32 -10.57 -26.29
C ASP A 526 4.03 -11.82 -25.43
N ARG A 527 4.06 -13.03 -25.99
CA ARG A 527 3.92 -14.28 -25.22
C ARG A 527 5.00 -14.42 -24.15
N ARG A 528 6.23 -13.98 -24.41
CA ARG A 528 7.32 -13.99 -23.41
C ARG A 528 7.04 -13.07 -22.21
N ILE A 529 6.20 -12.05 -22.35
CA ILE A 529 5.76 -11.22 -21.22
C ILE A 529 5.07 -12.12 -20.18
N SER A 530 4.18 -13.02 -20.62
CA SER A 530 3.52 -13.97 -19.72
C SER A 530 4.50 -14.90 -18.99
N THR A 531 5.56 -15.37 -19.67
CA THR A 531 6.63 -16.15 -19.04
C THR A 531 7.33 -15.34 -17.95
N GLY A 532 7.65 -14.07 -18.20
CA GLY A 532 8.29 -13.19 -17.21
C GLY A 532 7.41 -12.93 -16.00
N ILE A 533 6.12 -12.61 -16.22
CA ILE A 533 5.14 -12.41 -15.14
C ILE A 533 5.00 -13.68 -14.30
N ALA A 534 4.81 -14.84 -14.95
CA ALA A 534 4.67 -16.11 -14.25
C ALA A 534 5.93 -16.46 -13.46
N GLY A 535 7.12 -16.28 -14.05
CA GLY A 535 8.39 -16.52 -13.37
C GLY A 535 8.60 -15.63 -12.15
N TYR A 536 8.30 -14.34 -12.25
CA TYR A 536 8.31 -13.42 -11.09
C TYR A 536 7.33 -13.89 -10.02
N ALA A 537 6.07 -14.16 -10.39
CA ALA A 537 5.03 -14.57 -9.46
C ALA A 537 5.39 -15.88 -8.73
N GLN A 538 5.96 -16.85 -9.43
CA GLN A 538 6.36 -18.15 -8.88
C GLN A 538 7.37 -18.00 -7.73
N ILE A 539 8.47 -17.27 -7.92
CA ILE A 539 9.48 -17.16 -6.85
C ILE A 539 8.98 -16.36 -5.65
N HIS A 540 8.26 -15.26 -5.89
CA HIS A 540 7.67 -14.45 -4.82
C HIS A 540 6.55 -15.19 -4.08
N HIS A 541 5.83 -16.09 -4.75
CA HIS A 541 4.86 -16.99 -4.11
C HIS A 541 5.55 -17.96 -3.13
N ALA A 542 6.69 -18.54 -3.53
CA ALA A 542 7.43 -19.45 -2.67
C ALA A 542 8.16 -18.72 -1.54
N HIS A 543 8.79 -17.58 -1.82
CA HIS A 543 9.69 -16.88 -0.89
C HIS A 543 9.01 -15.76 -0.10
N VAL A 544 7.68 -15.72 -0.04
CA VAL A 544 6.88 -14.61 0.51
C VAL A 544 7.21 -14.21 1.97
N LEU A 545 7.83 -15.09 2.76
CA LEU A 545 8.32 -14.80 4.12
C LEU A 545 9.77 -14.27 4.16
N HIS A 546 10.55 -14.51 3.11
CA HIS A 546 12.00 -14.27 3.07
C HIS A 546 12.40 -13.10 2.20
N THR A 547 11.51 -12.59 1.34
CA THR A 547 11.77 -11.46 0.45
C THR A 547 10.97 -10.23 0.87
N ALA A 548 11.59 -9.06 0.81
CA ALA A 548 10.90 -7.81 1.08
C ALA A 548 9.92 -7.47 -0.05
N GLN A 549 8.70 -7.09 0.32
CA GLN A 549 7.74 -6.48 -0.59
C GLN A 549 7.90 -4.96 -0.52
N VAL A 550 8.15 -4.33 -1.66
CA VAL A 550 8.37 -2.88 -1.76
C VAL A 550 7.09 -2.12 -1.37
N TYR A 551 7.26 -1.04 -0.61
CA TYR A 551 6.21 -0.07 -0.30
C TYR A 551 6.51 1.26 -0.99
N ASP A 552 5.44 1.95 -1.38
CA ASP A 552 5.49 3.37 -1.68
C ASP A 552 5.58 4.21 -0.39
N PHE A 553 5.46 5.52 -0.52
CA PHE A 553 5.49 6.45 0.59
C PHE A 553 4.12 7.11 0.71
N ALA A 554 3.61 7.22 1.94
CA ALA A 554 2.25 7.71 2.22
C ALA A 554 2.28 9.07 2.91
N GLY A 555 1.37 9.99 2.58
CA GLY A 555 1.23 11.27 3.27
C GLY A 555 1.23 12.47 2.31
N CYS A 556 1.04 13.66 2.88
CA CYS A 556 1.01 14.92 2.12
C CYS A 556 2.36 15.62 2.22
N THR A 557 2.77 16.31 1.15
CA THR A 557 3.93 17.21 1.20
C THR A 557 3.62 18.59 0.68
N ILE A 558 4.26 19.58 1.29
CA ILE A 558 4.40 20.93 0.74
C ILE A 558 5.62 20.90 -0.18
N PRO A 559 5.44 21.03 -1.51
CA PRO A 559 6.53 20.86 -2.48
C PRO A 559 7.55 22.00 -2.43
N ASP A 560 7.11 23.19 -2.00
CA ASP A 560 7.93 24.38 -1.87
C ASP A 560 7.25 25.35 -0.88
N ALA A 561 8.02 26.26 -0.29
CA ALA A 561 7.54 27.23 0.67
C ALA A 561 8.23 28.60 0.48
N TYR A 562 7.53 29.65 0.90
CA TYR A 562 8.07 31.00 0.99
C TYR A 562 7.50 31.67 2.24
N VAL A 563 8.34 32.32 3.04
CA VAL A 563 7.90 33.01 4.26
C VAL A 563 7.85 34.51 4.00
N GLU A 564 6.71 35.14 4.30
CA GLU A 564 6.51 36.56 4.03
C GLU A 564 7.60 37.41 4.72
N PRO A 565 8.32 38.30 4.00
CA PRO A 565 9.54 38.93 4.52
C PRO A 565 9.29 40.10 5.49
N THR A 566 8.46 39.88 6.51
CA THR A 566 8.05 40.87 7.50
C THR A 566 8.94 40.81 8.76
N LEU A 567 10.26 40.97 8.62
CA LEU A 567 11.22 40.88 9.74
C LEU A 567 10.81 41.68 10.99
N GLY A 568 10.27 42.88 10.80
CA GLY A 568 9.77 43.70 11.90
C GLY A 568 8.64 43.05 12.71
N ALA A 569 7.77 42.26 12.07
CA ALA A 569 6.70 41.52 12.75
C ALA A 569 7.25 40.33 13.55
N TYR A 570 8.23 39.60 13.00
CA TYR A 570 8.90 38.52 13.72
C TYR A 570 9.69 39.05 14.93
N ASP A 571 10.45 40.13 14.77
CA ASP A 571 11.20 40.78 15.85
C ASP A 571 10.25 41.32 16.94
N ALA A 572 9.14 41.96 16.56
CA ALA A 572 8.13 42.44 17.50
C ALA A 572 7.44 41.29 18.25
N THR A 573 7.17 40.16 17.58
CA THR A 573 6.61 38.97 18.23
C THR A 573 7.59 38.36 19.24
N LEU A 574 8.88 38.30 18.93
CA LEU A 574 9.89 37.85 19.89
C LEU A 574 9.92 38.77 21.13
N ALA A 575 9.88 40.09 20.94
CA ALA A 575 9.77 41.04 22.05
C ALA A 575 8.45 40.88 22.85
N TYR A 576 7.34 40.56 22.17
CA TYR A 576 6.06 40.24 22.80
C TYR A 576 6.17 38.99 23.69
N THR A 577 6.83 37.92 23.22
CA THR A 577 7.05 36.72 24.05
C THR A 577 7.90 36.98 25.28
N ALA A 578 8.89 37.89 25.21
CA ALA A 578 9.68 38.29 26.37
C ALA A 578 8.80 39.00 27.42
N ARG A 579 7.91 39.90 26.97
CA ARG A 579 6.94 40.58 27.85
C ARG A 579 5.90 39.63 28.44
N LEU A 580 5.48 38.59 27.72
CA LEU A 580 4.61 37.54 28.27
C LEU A 580 5.30 36.79 29.42
N ARG A 581 6.60 36.55 29.33
CA ARG A 581 7.37 35.93 30.42
C ARG A 581 7.53 36.87 31.63
N GLU A 582 7.72 38.16 31.39
CA GLU A 582 7.70 39.17 32.46
C GLU A 582 6.33 39.23 33.16
N LEU A 583 5.24 39.13 32.39
CA LEU A 583 3.89 39.04 32.93
C LEU A 583 3.69 37.76 33.74
N ALA A 584 4.13 36.61 33.22
CA ALA A 584 4.08 35.34 33.94
C ALA A 584 4.82 35.39 35.29
N ALA A 585 5.97 36.08 35.33
CA ALA A 585 6.71 36.29 36.57
C ALA A 585 5.94 37.15 37.59
N GLN A 586 5.11 38.09 37.14
CA GLN A 586 4.25 38.91 38.02
C GLN A 586 3.05 38.15 38.57
N LEU A 587 2.56 37.12 37.87
CA LEU A 587 1.47 36.27 38.34
C LEU A 587 1.89 35.42 39.56
N GLY A 588 3.19 35.17 39.73
CA GLY A 588 3.72 34.37 40.85
C GLY A 588 3.46 32.86 40.68
N PRO A 589 4.03 32.02 41.58
CA PRO A 589 3.78 30.58 41.56
C PRO A 589 2.34 30.26 41.96
N ALA A 590 1.75 29.22 41.35
CA ALA A 590 0.42 28.76 41.72
C ALA A 590 0.34 28.31 43.19
N ALA A 591 -0.79 28.62 43.85
CA ALA A 591 -1.08 28.03 45.15
C ALA A 591 -1.43 26.54 45.00
N ALA A 592 -1.30 25.77 46.08
CA ALA A 592 -1.60 24.33 46.06
C ALA A 592 -3.07 24.08 45.70
N GLY A 593 -3.32 23.43 44.55
CA GLY A 593 -4.66 23.12 44.05
C GLY A 593 -5.23 24.12 43.05
N GLU A 594 -4.47 25.17 42.68
CA GLU A 594 -4.82 26.10 41.61
C GLU A 594 -4.11 25.76 40.29
N ASP A 595 -4.65 26.25 39.18
CA ASP A 595 -4.04 26.10 37.86
C ASP A 595 -2.74 26.92 37.75
N ASP A 596 -1.69 26.30 37.19
CA ASP A 596 -0.40 26.96 36.96
C ASP A 596 -0.43 27.88 35.74
N VAL A 597 -1.17 28.98 35.86
CA VAL A 597 -1.32 29.99 34.80
C VAL A 597 0.05 30.60 34.44
N ALA A 598 0.90 30.88 35.42
CA ALA A 598 2.24 31.42 35.19
C ALA A 598 3.12 30.46 34.37
N GLY A 599 3.10 29.16 34.71
CA GLY A 599 3.79 28.11 33.95
C GLY A 599 3.22 27.94 32.54
N GLN A 600 1.90 27.95 32.39
CA GLN A 600 1.23 27.86 31.08
C GLN A 600 1.60 29.03 30.16
N VAL A 601 1.54 30.27 30.65
CA VAL A 601 1.93 31.47 29.89
C VAL A 601 3.42 31.42 29.53
N THR A 602 4.28 31.02 30.46
CA THR A 602 5.72 30.87 30.20
C THR A 602 5.97 29.84 29.09
N GLN A 603 5.33 28.67 29.17
CA GLN A 603 5.49 27.62 28.18
C GLN A 603 4.92 28.03 26.81
N ALA A 604 3.78 28.72 26.76
CA ALA A 604 3.22 29.26 25.53
C ALA A 604 4.17 30.29 24.88
N ALA A 605 4.71 31.22 25.67
CA ALA A 605 5.68 32.21 25.21
C ALA A 605 6.97 31.56 24.66
N GLU A 606 7.50 30.53 25.33
CA GLU A 606 8.68 29.81 24.86
C GLU A 606 8.44 29.03 23.57
N ARG A 607 7.27 28.40 23.42
CA ARG A 607 6.88 27.70 22.18
C ARG A 607 6.76 28.69 21.02
N LEU A 608 6.03 29.79 21.22
CA LEU A 608 5.87 30.85 20.23
C LEU A 608 7.24 31.44 19.83
N ALA A 609 8.10 31.75 20.80
CA ALA A 609 9.42 32.32 20.53
C ALA A 609 10.29 31.38 19.67
N LYS A 610 10.28 30.07 19.95
CA LYS A 610 11.05 29.08 19.18
C LYS A 610 10.58 28.98 17.73
N VAL A 611 9.27 28.92 17.50
CA VAL A 611 8.70 28.82 16.14
C VAL A 611 8.95 30.11 15.35
N VAL A 612 8.72 31.26 15.97
CA VAL A 612 8.95 32.59 15.36
C VAL A 612 10.43 32.80 15.03
N ALA A 613 11.35 32.37 15.90
CA ALA A 613 12.78 32.42 15.62
C ALA A 613 13.17 31.56 14.40
N ALA A 614 12.55 30.38 14.23
CA ALA A 614 12.77 29.54 13.06
C ALA A 614 12.23 30.20 11.78
N LEU A 615 11.00 30.72 11.78
CA LEU A 615 10.42 31.44 10.63
C LEU A 615 11.27 32.68 10.26
N ARG A 616 11.71 33.43 11.26
CA ARG A 616 12.61 34.57 11.06
C ARG A 616 13.93 34.16 10.41
N ALA A 617 14.51 33.02 10.82
CA ALA A 617 15.75 32.52 10.22
C ALA A 617 15.56 32.17 8.73
N VAL A 618 14.41 31.59 8.35
CA VAL A 618 14.06 31.37 6.94
C VAL A 618 14.00 32.70 6.20
N VAL A 619 13.28 33.71 6.72
CA VAL A 619 13.16 35.02 6.08
C VAL A 619 14.52 35.71 5.90
N VAL A 620 15.43 35.60 6.87
CA VAL A 620 16.80 36.15 6.76
C VAL A 620 17.58 35.50 5.61
N ASP A 621 17.40 34.19 5.40
CA ASP A 621 18.00 33.48 4.28
C ASP A 621 17.38 33.90 2.94
N GLU A 622 16.05 33.93 2.86
CA GLU A 622 15.31 34.33 1.66
C GLU A 622 15.62 35.77 1.23
N LEU A 623 15.67 36.72 2.18
CA LEU A 623 16.05 38.11 1.91
C LEU A 623 17.50 38.26 1.43
N ALA A 624 18.37 37.32 1.79
CA ALA A 624 19.74 37.28 1.30
C ALA A 624 19.88 36.53 -0.04
N GLY A 625 18.77 36.12 -0.65
CA GLY A 625 18.73 35.37 -1.91
C GLY A 625 19.17 33.91 -1.77
N ARG A 626 19.22 33.37 -0.55
CA ARG A 626 19.50 31.94 -0.32
C ARG A 626 18.20 31.14 -0.48
N PRO A 627 18.21 30.04 -1.24
CA PRO A 627 17.04 29.16 -1.32
C PRO A 627 16.77 28.50 0.04
N VAL A 628 15.51 28.15 0.28
CA VAL A 628 15.08 27.40 1.47
C VAL A 628 15.85 26.08 1.49
N SER A 629 16.58 25.83 2.58
CA SER A 629 17.31 24.58 2.77
C SER A 629 16.38 23.40 3.10
N ASP A 630 16.84 22.17 2.87
CA ASP A 630 16.06 20.95 3.18
C ASP A 630 15.54 20.92 4.62
N LYS A 631 16.32 21.41 5.59
CA LYS A 631 15.92 21.50 7.00
C LYS A 631 14.81 22.52 7.22
N GLN A 632 14.87 23.65 6.53
CA GLN A 632 13.84 24.69 6.60
C GLN A 632 12.57 24.24 5.90
N LEU A 633 12.66 23.58 4.74
CA LEU A 633 11.51 23.02 4.04
C LEU A 633 10.83 21.91 4.86
N ALA A 634 11.61 21.00 5.45
CA ALA A 634 11.08 19.98 6.35
C ALA A 634 10.37 20.59 7.57
N PHE A 635 10.90 21.69 8.13
CA PHE A 635 10.22 22.46 9.17
C PHE A 635 8.89 23.05 8.67
N LEU A 636 8.91 23.71 7.50
CA LEU A 636 7.73 24.38 6.93
C LEU A 636 6.65 23.38 6.51
N GLN A 637 7.01 22.15 6.14
CA GLN A 637 6.07 21.06 5.84
C GLN A 637 5.21 20.65 7.04
N MET A 638 5.72 20.80 8.27
CA MET A 638 5.01 20.45 9.51
C MET A 638 3.96 21.51 9.92
N VAL A 639 3.13 22.05 9.02
CA VAL A 639 2.22 23.19 9.31
C VAL A 639 1.17 22.83 10.36
N ALA A 640 0.25 21.94 10.00
CA ALA A 640 -0.84 21.47 10.83
C ALA A 640 -1.24 20.08 10.33
N GLU A 641 -0.53 19.05 10.81
CA GLU A 641 -0.92 17.67 10.53
C GLU A 641 -2.12 17.29 11.41
N TYR A 642 -3.16 16.80 10.76
CA TYR A 642 -4.38 16.31 11.40
C TYR A 642 -4.36 14.79 11.36
N SER A 643 -4.11 14.16 12.51
CA SER A 643 -4.15 12.70 12.64
C SER A 643 -5.49 12.28 13.25
N ARG A 644 -6.47 11.95 12.41
CA ARG A 644 -7.77 11.42 12.89
C ARG A 644 -7.62 9.94 13.27
N PRO A 645 -8.00 9.52 14.49
CA PRO A 645 -8.41 8.13 14.72
C PRO A 645 -9.91 8.03 14.43
N GLY A 646 -10.29 7.52 13.25
CA GLY A 646 -11.63 6.99 12.92
C GLY A 646 -12.84 7.95 13.03
N GLY A 647 -13.50 8.23 11.89
CA GLY A 647 -14.91 8.65 11.83
C GLY A 647 -15.23 10.16 11.86
N GLY A 648 -16.09 10.59 10.93
CA GLY A 648 -17.02 11.76 10.92
C GLY A 648 -16.63 13.12 11.54
N TYR A 649 -16.94 14.22 10.83
CA TYR A 649 -16.68 15.64 11.22
C TYR A 649 -17.22 16.06 12.61
N GLU A 650 -18.03 15.23 13.26
CA GLU A 650 -18.70 15.54 14.53
C GLU A 650 -18.01 14.95 15.77
N ASP A 651 -17.07 14.01 15.63
CA ASP A 651 -16.32 13.44 16.75
C ASP A 651 -14.97 14.17 16.94
N MET A 652 -15.01 15.34 17.58
CA MET A 652 -13.83 16.08 18.02
C MET A 652 -13.16 15.39 19.24
N THR A 653 -12.75 14.13 19.09
CA THR A 653 -11.73 13.58 19.99
C THR A 653 -10.35 14.16 19.61
N PRO A 654 -9.44 14.40 20.57
CA PRO A 654 -8.21 15.18 20.36
C PRO A 654 -7.14 14.35 19.62
N GLY A 655 -7.40 14.04 18.36
CA GLY A 655 -6.47 13.45 17.39
C GLY A 655 -5.37 14.44 17.01
N ARG A 656 -4.47 14.71 17.97
CA ARG A 656 -3.09 15.22 17.88
C ARG A 656 -2.79 16.15 16.70
N PHE A 657 -3.06 17.44 16.87
CA PHE A 657 -2.49 18.54 16.07
C PHE A 657 -0.99 18.68 16.38
N ASN A 658 -0.10 18.19 15.51
CA ASN A 658 1.34 18.08 15.78
C ASN A 658 2.22 19.06 14.99
N GLY A 659 1.64 19.91 14.14
CA GLY A 659 2.39 20.91 13.37
C GLY A 659 2.82 22.16 14.17
N TRP A 660 3.69 22.98 13.58
CA TRP A 660 4.22 24.21 14.18
C TRP A 660 3.14 25.28 14.37
N TYR A 661 2.09 25.32 13.53
CA TYR A 661 1.04 26.33 13.63
C TYR A 661 0.19 26.17 14.91
N PRO A 662 -0.36 24.96 15.23
CA PRO A 662 -0.97 24.69 16.52
C PRO A 662 -0.06 24.92 17.73
N VAL A 663 1.25 24.70 17.57
CA VAL A 663 2.23 24.89 18.66
C VAL A 663 2.44 26.36 19.05
N MET A 664 2.17 27.31 18.14
CA MET A 664 2.25 28.75 18.43
C MET A 664 1.15 29.24 19.40
N HIS A 665 0.09 28.46 19.59
CA HIS A 665 -1.05 28.83 20.42
C HIS A 665 -0.89 28.35 21.87
N SER A 666 -1.57 29.01 22.82
CA SER A 666 -1.63 28.62 24.23
C SER A 666 -2.03 27.16 24.38
N GLU A 667 -3.20 26.82 23.84
CA GLU A 667 -3.66 25.47 23.64
C GLU A 667 -3.63 25.14 22.15
N ARG A 668 -3.28 23.91 21.80
CA ARG A 668 -3.20 23.52 20.38
C ARG A 668 -4.55 23.56 19.67
N SER A 669 -5.64 23.37 20.43
CA SER A 669 -7.03 23.50 19.97
C SER A 669 -7.39 24.92 19.53
N ASP A 670 -6.75 25.94 20.13
CA ASP A 670 -7.05 27.35 19.83
C ASP A 670 -6.80 27.70 18.36
N ALA A 671 -5.85 27.00 17.71
CA ALA A 671 -5.55 27.16 16.29
C ALA A 671 -6.73 26.86 15.35
N PHE A 672 -7.76 26.19 15.85
CA PHE A 672 -8.95 25.78 15.10
C PHE A 672 -10.23 26.47 15.59
N MET A 673 -10.10 27.46 16.48
CA MET A 673 -11.22 28.27 16.92
C MET A 673 -11.70 29.21 15.79
N LYS A 674 -12.94 29.68 15.89
CA LYS A 674 -13.52 30.60 14.90
C LYS A 674 -12.77 31.94 14.95
N VAL A 675 -12.33 32.41 13.79
CA VAL A 675 -11.60 33.67 13.62
C VAL A 675 -12.48 34.94 13.68
N PRO A 676 -13.72 34.99 13.17
CA PRO A 676 -14.40 36.29 13.03
C PRO A 676 -14.72 37.00 14.34
N PHE A 677 -14.28 38.26 14.48
CA PHE A 677 -14.59 39.12 15.62
C PHE A 677 -14.74 40.59 15.19
N ALA A 678 -15.29 41.43 16.07
CA ALA A 678 -15.41 42.87 15.89
C ALA A 678 -15.11 43.62 17.20
N ILE A 679 -14.51 44.80 17.09
CA ILE A 679 -14.36 45.75 18.19
C ILE A 679 -14.90 47.12 17.78
N ASP A 680 -15.47 47.86 18.74
CA ASP A 680 -15.68 49.29 18.62
C ASP A 680 -14.38 50.04 18.97
N HIS A 681 -13.89 50.89 18.07
CA HIS A 681 -12.62 51.61 18.27
C HIS A 681 -12.79 53.12 18.45
N PHE A 682 -13.93 53.69 18.04
CA PHE A 682 -14.17 55.13 18.18
C PHE A 682 -15.65 55.45 18.40
N THR A 683 -15.94 56.43 19.27
CA THR A 683 -17.30 56.90 19.55
C THR A 683 -17.38 58.41 19.32
N SER A 684 -18.22 58.84 18.38
CA SER A 684 -18.51 60.25 18.12
C SER A 684 -19.86 60.64 18.71
N THR A 685 -19.84 61.38 19.80
CA THR A 685 -21.06 61.95 20.40
C THR A 685 -21.68 63.04 19.54
N ARG A 686 -20.86 63.79 18.78
CA ARG A 686 -21.31 64.85 17.85
C ARG A 686 -22.07 64.29 16.66
N LEU A 687 -21.55 63.22 16.04
CA LEU A 687 -22.21 62.56 14.91
C LEU A 687 -23.27 61.54 15.36
N ARG A 688 -23.35 61.28 16.67
CA ARG A 688 -24.12 60.18 17.26
C ARG A 688 -23.82 58.85 16.55
N GLN A 689 -22.54 58.49 16.48
CA GLN A 689 -22.06 57.30 15.78
C GLN A 689 -20.95 56.56 16.55
N ILE A 690 -20.82 55.26 16.31
CA ILE A 690 -19.73 54.39 16.80
C ILE A 690 -19.09 53.71 15.58
N ALA A 691 -17.76 53.73 15.51
CA ALA A 691 -16.98 53.05 14.48
C ALA A 691 -16.46 51.70 14.99
N TYR A 692 -16.62 50.69 14.16
CA TYR A 692 -16.24 49.30 14.39
C TYR A 692 -15.22 48.87 13.35
N VAL A 693 -14.27 48.04 13.78
CA VAL A 693 -13.35 47.29 12.91
C VAL A 693 -13.36 45.83 13.33
N GLY A 694 -13.11 44.92 12.40
CA GLY A 694 -13.09 43.49 12.71
C GLY A 694 -12.42 42.66 11.63
N GLU A 695 -12.18 41.41 11.99
CA GLU A 695 -11.63 40.38 11.12
C GLU A 695 -12.75 39.43 10.67
N GLY A 696 -12.77 39.14 9.38
CA GLY A 696 -13.64 38.15 8.75
C GLY A 696 -13.03 36.76 8.76
N ARG A 697 -13.62 35.84 7.99
CA ARG A 697 -13.01 34.52 7.79
C ARG A 697 -11.71 34.66 6.98
N PRO A 698 -10.66 33.87 7.27
CA PRO A 698 -9.46 33.84 6.44
C PRO A 698 -9.83 33.40 5.02
N ALA A 699 -9.25 34.07 4.03
CA ALA A 699 -9.35 33.71 2.61
C ALA A 699 -8.00 33.15 2.14
N LEU A 700 -7.97 32.43 1.01
CA LEU A 700 -6.69 32.04 0.39
C LEU A 700 -6.26 33.11 -0.60
N GLY A 701 -5.02 33.58 -0.48
CA GLY A 701 -4.33 34.37 -1.48
C GLY A 701 -3.46 33.48 -2.36
N VAL A 702 -3.37 33.82 -3.65
CA VAL A 702 -2.42 33.22 -4.59
C VAL A 702 -1.35 34.26 -4.91
N PHE A 703 -0.10 33.92 -4.65
CA PHE A 703 1.05 34.83 -4.74
C PHE A 703 2.06 34.28 -5.73
N VAL A 704 2.54 35.11 -6.64
CA VAL A 704 3.69 34.76 -7.49
C VAL A 704 4.95 35.20 -6.76
N VAL A 705 5.85 34.24 -6.50
CA VAL A 705 7.17 34.49 -5.92
C VAL A 705 8.21 34.29 -7.02
N ASP A 706 8.90 35.36 -7.39
CA ASP A 706 9.88 35.43 -8.48
C ASP A 706 11.32 35.59 -7.97
N VAL A 707 11.54 35.33 -6.68
CA VAL A 707 12.84 35.38 -6.01
C VAL A 707 13.22 34.01 -5.44
N GLY A 708 14.52 33.70 -5.37
CA GLY A 708 15.02 32.44 -4.81
C GLY A 708 14.87 31.22 -5.74
N GLY A 709 14.64 31.43 -7.04
CA GLY A 709 14.47 30.36 -8.04
C GLY A 709 13.66 30.85 -9.24
N GLU A 710 13.13 29.92 -10.03
CA GLU A 710 12.15 30.22 -11.08
C GLU A 710 10.84 30.77 -10.48
N PRO A 711 10.10 31.66 -11.19
CA PRO A 711 8.82 32.17 -10.74
C PRO A 711 7.82 31.04 -10.44
N ARG A 712 7.22 31.09 -9.25
CA ARG A 712 6.34 30.02 -8.74
C ARG A 712 5.12 30.59 -8.03
N ALA A 713 4.00 29.88 -8.16
CA ALA A 713 2.76 30.25 -7.47
C ALA A 713 2.71 29.60 -6.09
N MET A 714 2.44 30.40 -5.07
CA MET A 714 2.30 30.01 -3.68
C MET A 714 0.89 30.34 -3.20
N VAL A 715 0.36 29.55 -2.27
CA VAL A 715 -0.99 29.75 -1.71
C VAL A 715 -0.89 29.82 -0.20
N GLY A 716 -1.52 30.82 0.40
CA GLY A 716 -1.51 31.00 1.86
C GLY A 716 -2.76 31.70 2.37
N PRO A 717 -3.14 31.49 3.64
CA PRO A 717 -4.25 32.19 4.26
C PRO A 717 -3.94 33.68 4.45
N VAL A 718 -4.92 34.53 4.16
CA VAL A 718 -4.88 35.98 4.38
C VAL A 718 -6.13 36.46 5.12
N THR A 719 -5.94 37.47 5.95
CA THR A 719 -7.02 38.15 6.67
C THR A 719 -7.88 38.97 5.72
N ARG A 720 -9.20 38.92 5.93
CA ARG A 720 -10.18 39.85 5.36
C ARG A 720 -10.65 40.78 6.46
N ALA A 721 -10.47 42.09 6.33
CA ALA A 721 -10.85 43.05 7.35
C ALA A 721 -12.09 43.83 6.94
N TYR A 722 -12.88 44.30 7.92
CA TYR A 722 -14.02 45.17 7.65
C TYR A 722 -14.10 46.34 8.64
N ASP A 723 -14.59 47.48 8.16
CA ASP A 723 -14.88 48.67 8.93
C ASP A 723 -16.37 49.06 8.77
N ARG A 724 -17.01 49.49 9.86
CA ARG A 724 -18.43 49.86 9.86
C ARG A 724 -18.71 51.01 10.82
N VAL A 725 -19.67 51.86 10.46
CA VAL A 725 -20.18 52.92 11.34
C VAL A 725 -21.65 52.64 11.66
N ARG A 726 -22.02 52.71 12.95
CA ARG A 726 -23.40 52.56 13.41
C ARG A 726 -23.86 53.79 14.20
N PRO A 727 -25.17 54.08 14.27
CA PRO A 727 -25.70 55.08 15.19
C PRO A 727 -25.35 54.79 16.65
N LEU A 728 -25.22 55.84 17.46
CA LEU A 728 -24.96 55.77 18.89
C LEU A 728 -26.19 55.19 19.61
N GLY A 729 -26.04 53.96 20.11
CA GLY A 729 -27.06 53.18 20.80
C GLY A 729 -26.41 52.08 21.66
N ARG A 730 -27.11 50.95 21.87
CA ARG A 730 -26.52 49.79 22.56
C ARG A 730 -25.32 49.28 21.75
N ARG A 731 -24.14 49.19 22.38
CA ARG A 731 -22.94 48.61 21.75
C ARG A 731 -23.27 47.17 21.35
N ALA A 732 -22.86 46.78 20.15
CA ALA A 732 -22.95 45.39 19.75
C ALA A 732 -22.03 44.56 20.67
N PRO A 733 -22.46 43.39 21.17
CA PRO A 733 -21.54 42.50 21.86
C PRO A 733 -20.42 42.09 20.88
N PRO A 734 -19.17 41.98 21.34
CA PRO A 734 -18.11 41.33 20.56
C PRO A 734 -18.47 39.84 20.48
N THR A 735 -19.17 39.43 19.43
CA THR A 735 -19.58 38.03 19.24
C THR A 735 -18.64 37.31 18.29
N ASP A 736 -18.29 36.07 18.63
CA ASP A 736 -17.57 35.07 17.77
C ASP A 736 -18.39 34.64 16.54
N SER A 737 -19.57 35.20 16.41
CA SER A 737 -20.43 35.07 15.26
C SER A 737 -20.61 36.48 14.72
N ALA A 738 -20.41 36.64 13.43
CA ALA A 738 -20.70 37.87 12.71
C ALA A 738 -22.20 38.06 12.29
N PRO A 739 -23.26 37.46 12.90
CA PRO A 739 -24.60 37.68 12.40
C PRO A 739 -25.17 38.97 12.99
N ASP A 740 -25.94 39.65 12.15
CA ASP A 740 -26.83 40.76 12.46
C ASP A 740 -26.23 42.18 12.56
N MET A 741 -25.18 42.44 11.77
CA MET A 741 -24.78 43.82 11.43
C MET A 741 -25.45 44.33 10.13
N THR A 742 -26.29 43.52 9.47
CA THR A 742 -27.02 43.87 8.22
C THR A 742 -28.52 44.13 8.42
N GLY A 743 -29.09 43.91 9.60
CA GLY A 743 -30.53 44.10 9.83
C GLY A 743 -31.37 43.13 9.02
N GLY A 744 -31.40 41.88 9.44
CA GLY A 744 -32.28 40.84 8.88
C GLY A 744 -31.69 39.44 9.01
N ASP A 745 -32.56 38.45 9.26
CA ASP A 745 -32.29 37.00 9.41
C ASP A 745 -31.74 36.31 8.13
N ALA A 746 -30.93 37.00 7.32
CA ALA A 746 -30.31 36.41 6.14
C ALA A 746 -29.03 35.65 6.54
N PRO A 747 -28.84 34.40 6.07
CA PRO A 747 -27.62 33.63 6.32
C PRO A 747 -26.37 34.37 5.78
N MET A 748 -25.24 34.23 6.49
CA MET A 748 -23.94 34.87 6.23
C MET A 748 -23.63 35.01 4.73
N THR A 749 -23.95 36.18 4.17
CA THR A 749 -23.43 36.60 2.87
C THR A 749 -22.02 37.15 3.09
N THR A 750 -21.06 36.73 2.26
CA THR A 750 -19.69 37.21 2.29
C THR A 750 -19.68 38.74 2.43
N PRO A 751 -18.95 39.33 3.40
CA PRO A 751 -18.94 40.78 3.56
C PRO A 751 -18.52 41.43 2.23
N PRO A 752 -19.18 42.54 1.82
CA PRO A 752 -18.85 43.21 0.57
C PRO A 752 -17.37 43.62 0.59
N VAL A 753 -16.70 43.45 -0.55
CA VAL A 753 -15.28 43.81 -0.71
C VAL A 753 -15.10 45.28 -0.36
N ALA A 754 -14.33 45.55 0.71
CA ALA A 754 -14.07 46.90 1.16
C ALA A 754 -13.34 47.69 0.08
N ALA A 755 -13.47 49.02 0.06
CA ALA A 755 -12.90 49.84 -1.02
C ALA A 755 -11.39 49.61 -1.21
N HIS A 756 -10.65 49.41 -0.11
CA HIS A 756 -9.21 49.14 -0.12
C HIS A 756 -8.86 47.71 -0.57
N GLU A 757 -9.77 46.74 -0.40
CA GLU A 757 -9.56 45.35 -0.81
C GLU A 757 -9.76 45.15 -2.32
N ARG A 758 -10.46 46.07 -3.00
CA ARG A 758 -10.81 45.93 -4.43
C ARG A 758 -9.61 45.82 -5.37
N SER A 759 -8.42 46.21 -4.94
CA SER A 759 -7.19 46.08 -5.74
C SER A 759 -6.64 44.66 -5.77
N TYR A 760 -7.01 43.79 -4.81
CA TYR A 760 -6.48 42.42 -4.69
C TYR A 760 -7.55 41.35 -4.43
N VAL A 761 -8.79 41.74 -4.13
CA VAL A 761 -9.93 40.84 -3.95
C VAL A 761 -10.91 40.99 -5.11
N ALA A 762 -11.07 39.93 -5.89
CA ALA A 762 -12.14 39.86 -6.87
C ALA A 762 -13.51 39.74 -6.16
N PRO A 763 -14.56 40.41 -6.65
CA PRO A 763 -15.91 40.15 -6.16
C PRO A 763 -16.26 38.67 -6.42
N PRO A 764 -16.88 37.98 -5.44
CA PRO A 764 -17.24 36.57 -5.62
C PRO A 764 -18.18 36.43 -6.82
N GLU A 765 -17.96 35.41 -7.65
CA GLU A 765 -18.94 35.02 -8.66
C GLU A 765 -20.24 34.65 -7.93
N ALA A 766 -21.38 35.20 -8.35
CA ALA A 766 -22.66 34.90 -7.72
C ALA A 766 -22.91 33.38 -7.85
N PRO A 767 -23.06 32.64 -6.74
CA PRO A 767 -23.22 31.19 -6.83
C PRO A 767 -24.45 30.88 -7.69
N PRO A 768 -24.38 29.88 -8.59
CA PRO A 768 -25.57 29.44 -9.29
C PRO A 768 -26.58 28.97 -8.24
N GLN A 769 -27.85 29.36 -8.39
CA GLN A 769 -28.93 28.81 -7.57
C GLN A 769 -29.13 27.35 -7.99
N ALA A 770 -28.36 26.43 -7.42
CA ALA A 770 -28.47 25.00 -7.63
C ALA A 770 -28.25 24.25 -6.32
N GLU A 771 -29.07 23.24 -6.11
CA GLU A 771 -28.88 22.24 -5.07
C GLU A 771 -28.35 20.97 -5.74
N VAL A 772 -27.23 20.48 -5.24
CA VAL A 772 -26.53 19.31 -5.78
C VAL A 772 -26.59 18.20 -4.72
N GLU A 773 -27.28 17.12 -5.04
CA GLU A 773 -27.41 15.93 -4.19
C GLU A 773 -26.66 14.76 -4.84
N GLY A 774 -25.64 14.24 -4.15
CA GLY A 774 -24.96 13.01 -4.55
C GLY A 774 -25.66 11.78 -3.98
N TYR A 775 -25.87 10.74 -4.79
CA TYR A 775 -26.34 9.46 -4.26
C TYR A 775 -25.26 8.81 -3.40
N GLY A 776 -25.62 8.36 -2.19
CA GLY A 776 -24.74 7.66 -1.25
C GLY A 776 -24.12 6.34 -1.76
N SER A 777 -24.35 5.97 -3.03
CA SER A 777 -23.77 4.82 -3.72
C SER A 777 -22.75 5.19 -4.82
N GLY A 778 -22.53 6.47 -5.12
CA GLY A 778 -21.59 6.92 -6.17
C GLY A 778 -22.03 6.64 -7.61
N GLU A 779 -23.34 6.49 -7.86
CA GLU A 779 -23.90 6.10 -9.18
C GLU A 779 -24.33 7.28 -10.05
N GLY A 780 -24.44 8.48 -9.49
CA GLY A 780 -24.76 9.71 -10.22
C GLY A 780 -25.00 10.90 -9.31
N VAL A 781 -25.28 12.05 -9.92
CA VAL A 781 -25.59 13.31 -9.21
C VAL A 781 -26.89 13.89 -9.71
N THR A 782 -27.70 14.36 -8.76
CA THR A 782 -28.90 15.12 -9.03
C THR A 782 -28.62 16.60 -8.84
N VAL A 783 -28.86 17.39 -9.89
CA VAL A 783 -28.82 18.85 -9.81
C VAL A 783 -30.25 19.38 -9.90
N LYS A 784 -30.71 20.08 -8.87
CA LYS A 784 -31.98 20.81 -8.83
C LYS A 784 -31.69 22.30 -8.97
N THR A 785 -32.33 22.96 -9.94
CA THR A 785 -32.17 24.42 -10.11
C THR A 785 -33.47 25.10 -10.55
N PRO A 786 -33.83 26.27 -10.00
CA PRO A 786 -35.01 27.03 -10.41
C PRO A 786 -34.86 27.71 -11.78
N ARG A 787 -33.68 27.69 -12.41
CA ARG A 787 -33.42 28.31 -13.73
C ARG A 787 -32.41 27.51 -14.54
N ALA A 788 -32.39 27.66 -15.86
CA ALA A 788 -31.33 27.06 -16.68
C ALA A 788 -29.96 27.64 -16.28
N LEU A 789 -29.07 26.78 -15.83
CA LEU A 789 -27.65 27.02 -15.71
C LEU A 789 -26.94 26.52 -16.98
N GLY A 790 -25.84 27.18 -17.34
CA GLY A 790 -24.92 26.69 -18.37
C GLY A 790 -24.31 25.32 -18.00
N PRO A 791 -23.45 24.74 -18.85
CA PRO A 791 -22.85 23.44 -18.58
C PRO A 791 -22.09 23.45 -17.25
N LEU A 792 -22.45 22.52 -16.36
CA LEU A 792 -21.75 22.28 -15.10
C LEU A 792 -20.84 21.06 -15.24
N GLN A 793 -19.63 21.15 -14.68
CA GLN A 793 -18.72 20.02 -14.55
C GLN A 793 -18.68 19.59 -13.09
N ILE A 794 -19.14 18.36 -12.83
CA ILE A 794 -19.15 17.76 -11.50
C ILE A 794 -18.03 16.73 -11.45
N GLU A 795 -17.18 16.81 -10.45
CA GLU A 795 -16.03 15.94 -10.25
C GLU A 795 -16.15 15.28 -8.87
N VAL A 796 -15.86 13.98 -8.79
CA VAL A 796 -15.46 13.37 -7.53
C VAL A 796 -13.94 13.42 -7.51
N VAL A 797 -13.37 14.10 -6.53
CA VAL A 797 -11.92 14.23 -6.38
C VAL A 797 -11.45 13.55 -5.10
N ASP A 798 -10.19 13.11 -5.08
CA ASP A 798 -9.54 12.65 -3.86
C ASP A 798 -9.08 13.83 -2.98
N ALA A 799 -8.43 13.53 -1.84
CA ALA A 799 -7.91 14.54 -0.93
C ALA A 799 -6.83 15.46 -1.55
N HIS A 800 -6.23 15.07 -2.67
CA HIS A 800 -5.25 15.86 -3.43
C HIS A 800 -5.89 16.62 -4.61
N GLY A 801 -7.20 16.52 -4.78
CA GLY A 801 -7.93 17.17 -5.86
C GLY A 801 -7.83 16.48 -7.22
N GLN A 802 -7.32 15.24 -7.29
CA GLN A 802 -7.32 14.43 -8.51
C GLN A 802 -8.72 13.91 -8.83
N THR A 803 -9.18 14.12 -10.06
CA THR A 803 -10.49 13.67 -10.52
C THR A 803 -10.57 12.15 -10.63
N LEU A 804 -11.34 11.53 -9.73
CA LEU A 804 -11.67 10.10 -9.72
C LEU A 804 -12.82 9.77 -10.68
N ALA A 805 -13.79 10.67 -10.76
CA ALA A 805 -14.93 10.56 -11.65
C ALA A 805 -15.43 11.93 -12.08
N SER A 806 -16.06 12.03 -13.25
CA SER A 806 -16.65 13.28 -13.71
C SER A 806 -18.01 13.08 -14.37
N ALA A 807 -18.84 14.11 -14.30
CA ALA A 807 -20.13 14.20 -14.99
C ALA A 807 -20.28 15.62 -15.55
N ARG A 808 -20.89 15.73 -16.73
CA ARG A 808 -21.30 17.02 -17.30
C ARG A 808 -22.81 17.10 -17.31
N VAL A 809 -23.35 18.18 -16.74
CA VAL A 809 -24.79 18.40 -16.65
C VAL A 809 -25.14 19.68 -17.38
N ALA A 810 -26.01 19.56 -18.38
CA ALA A 810 -26.69 20.69 -18.99
C ALA A 810 -28.08 20.80 -18.35
N THR A 811 -28.34 21.89 -17.63
CA THR A 811 -29.65 22.09 -16.99
C THR A 811 -30.57 22.89 -17.91
N THR A 812 -31.85 22.49 -17.99
CA THR A 812 -32.89 23.20 -18.76
C THR A 812 -33.82 23.95 -17.81
N ALA A 813 -34.40 25.08 -18.25
CA ALA A 813 -35.26 25.90 -17.39
C ALA A 813 -36.59 25.18 -17.08
N ALA A 814 -37.04 25.24 -15.82
CA ALA A 814 -38.36 24.78 -15.41
C ALA A 814 -39.47 25.65 -16.03
N PRO A 815 -40.59 25.08 -16.51
CA PRO A 815 -41.80 25.85 -16.75
C PRO A 815 -42.26 26.57 -15.46
N ARG A 816 -42.70 27.83 -15.57
CA ARG A 816 -43.19 28.62 -14.41
C ARG A 816 -44.30 27.84 -13.68
N GLY A 817 -44.10 27.55 -12.39
CA GLY A 817 -45.07 26.86 -11.53
C GLY A 817 -44.86 25.35 -11.34
N SER A 818 -43.74 24.78 -11.80
CA SER A 818 -43.35 23.38 -11.58
C SER A 818 -42.21 23.23 -10.56
N GLU A 819 -42.09 22.07 -9.91
CA GLU A 819 -40.90 21.72 -9.12
C GLU A 819 -39.63 21.86 -9.99
N ALA A 820 -38.53 22.32 -9.38
CA ALA A 820 -37.27 22.51 -10.09
C ALA A 820 -36.83 21.19 -10.77
N PRO A 821 -36.50 21.18 -12.07
CA PRO A 821 -36.12 19.97 -12.78
C PRO A 821 -34.85 19.39 -12.15
N ALA A 822 -34.94 18.11 -11.78
CA ALA A 822 -33.83 17.30 -11.31
C ALA A 822 -33.16 16.64 -12.53
N VAL A 823 -31.92 17.00 -12.84
CA VAL A 823 -31.13 16.30 -13.86
C VAL A 823 -30.23 15.29 -13.16
N VAL A 824 -30.40 14.01 -13.50
CA VAL A 824 -29.54 12.92 -13.03
C VAL A 824 -28.49 12.64 -14.10
N ALA A 825 -27.22 12.80 -13.75
CA ALA A 825 -26.11 12.40 -14.62
C ALA A 825 -25.27 11.31 -13.96
N PRO A 826 -25.03 10.18 -14.64
CA PRO A 826 -24.13 9.15 -14.15
C PRO A 826 -22.68 9.64 -14.21
N PHE A 827 -21.88 9.21 -13.24
CA PHE A 827 -20.45 9.47 -13.26
C PHE A 827 -19.73 8.59 -14.28
N VAL A 828 -18.80 9.20 -15.01
CA VAL A 828 -17.78 8.48 -15.77
C VAL A 828 -16.53 8.40 -14.89
N TRP A 829 -16.21 7.18 -14.46
CA TRP A 829 -15.03 6.90 -13.64
C TRP A 829 -13.76 6.87 -14.49
N ALA A 830 -12.68 7.42 -13.95
CA ALA A 830 -11.38 7.33 -14.60
C ALA A 830 -10.94 5.85 -14.72
N PRO A 831 -10.28 5.43 -15.81
CA PRO A 831 -9.79 4.06 -15.97
C PRO A 831 -8.91 3.64 -14.79
N GLY A 832 -9.30 2.56 -14.10
CA GLY A 832 -8.56 2.05 -12.94
C GLY A 832 -8.89 2.70 -11.60
N ALA A 833 -9.71 3.76 -11.56
CA ALA A 833 -10.21 4.32 -10.32
C ALA A 833 -11.23 3.34 -9.68
N ARG A 834 -11.00 2.93 -8.43
CA ARG A 834 -12.01 2.24 -7.62
C ARG A 834 -12.91 3.29 -6.96
N LYS A 835 -14.16 2.92 -6.66
CA LYS A 835 -15.00 3.72 -5.74
C LYS A 835 -14.18 3.90 -4.44
N PRO A 836 -13.90 5.13 -4.00
CA PRO A 836 -13.06 5.32 -2.84
C PRO A 836 -13.79 4.79 -1.61
N GLU A 837 -13.14 3.88 -0.86
CA GLU A 837 -13.60 3.46 0.48
C GLU A 837 -13.46 4.59 1.52
N TRP A 838 -12.74 5.66 1.14
CA TRP A 838 -12.48 6.86 1.93
C TRP A 838 -13.09 8.11 1.26
N VAL A 839 -13.15 9.21 2.01
CA VAL A 839 -13.88 10.45 1.70
C VAL A 839 -13.52 11.02 0.30
N GLY A 840 -14.34 10.72 -0.71
CA GLY A 840 -14.34 11.46 -1.97
C GLY A 840 -14.97 12.84 -1.75
N VAL A 841 -14.39 13.88 -2.34
CA VAL A 841 -14.98 15.23 -2.33
C VAL A 841 -15.73 15.44 -3.62
N LEU A 842 -17.02 15.76 -3.53
CA LEU A 842 -17.82 16.21 -4.65
C LEU A 842 -17.48 17.68 -4.91
N ARG A 843 -16.86 17.97 -6.06
CA ARG A 843 -16.50 19.31 -6.52
C ARG A 843 -17.35 19.68 -7.73
N VAL A 844 -18.02 20.83 -7.68
CA VAL A 844 -18.81 21.32 -8.82
C VAL A 844 -18.23 22.61 -9.35
N ARG A 845 -17.91 22.60 -10.65
CA ARG A 845 -17.38 23.74 -11.40
C ARG A 845 -18.43 24.32 -12.34
N THR A 846 -18.46 25.64 -12.42
CA THR A 846 -19.18 26.38 -13.45
C THR A 846 -18.41 26.35 -14.78
N ALA A 847 -19.00 26.88 -15.85
CA ALA A 847 -18.33 27.04 -17.14
C ALA A 847 -17.11 27.99 -17.10
N SER A 848 -17.01 28.89 -16.11
CA SER A 848 -15.82 29.72 -15.88
C SER A 848 -14.66 28.95 -15.23
N GLY A 849 -14.90 27.71 -14.78
CA GLY A 849 -13.95 26.90 -14.03
C GLY A 849 -13.99 27.14 -12.52
N ALA A 850 -14.80 28.10 -12.03
CA ALA A 850 -14.95 28.39 -10.61
C ALA A 850 -15.64 27.23 -9.88
N VAL A 851 -15.07 26.81 -8.75
CA VAL A 851 -15.69 25.85 -7.84
C VAL A 851 -16.78 26.58 -7.05
N PHE A 852 -18.03 26.17 -7.22
CA PHE A 852 -19.17 26.80 -6.52
C PHE A 852 -19.73 25.95 -5.39
N ASP A 853 -19.48 24.64 -5.40
CA ASP A 853 -19.85 23.72 -4.33
C ASP A 853 -18.76 22.65 -4.19
N GLU A 854 -18.33 22.40 -2.96
CA GLU A 854 -17.33 21.38 -2.63
C GLU A 854 -17.69 20.73 -1.29
N ARG A 855 -18.05 19.44 -1.29
CA ARG A 855 -18.50 18.73 -0.08
C ARG A 855 -17.95 17.33 -0.01
N ALA A 856 -17.65 16.88 1.20
CA ALA A 856 -17.34 15.47 1.46
C ALA A 856 -18.57 14.61 1.14
N LEU A 857 -18.37 13.49 0.43
CA LEU A 857 -19.39 12.47 0.28
C LEU A 857 -19.55 11.72 1.62
N PRO A 858 -20.78 11.50 2.11
CA PRO A 858 -21.01 10.80 3.37
C PRO A 858 -20.51 9.35 3.28
N SER A 859 -19.62 8.96 4.19
CA SER A 859 -19.18 7.58 4.36
C SER A 859 -20.19 6.81 5.21
N HIS A 860 -21.23 6.24 4.60
CA HIS A 860 -22.16 5.34 5.30
C HIS A 860 -22.22 3.97 4.62
N SER A 861 -21.37 3.05 5.07
CA SER A 861 -21.73 1.76 5.67
C SER A 861 -20.57 0.77 5.49
N PRO A 862 -20.13 0.05 6.54
CA PRO A 862 -19.25 -1.10 6.38
C PRO A 862 -20.05 -2.17 5.62
N PHE A 863 -19.60 -2.55 4.43
CA PHE A 863 -20.13 -3.70 3.73
C PHE A 863 -19.17 -4.87 3.90
N GLU A 864 -19.63 -5.86 4.66
CA GLU A 864 -19.19 -7.26 4.51
C GLU A 864 -19.26 -7.64 3.02
N LEU A 865 -18.22 -8.28 2.50
CA LEU A 865 -18.28 -9.00 1.22
C LEU A 865 -18.30 -10.52 1.50
N PRO A 866 -19.04 -11.31 0.70
CA PRO A 866 -19.21 -12.75 0.88
C PRO A 866 -17.92 -13.56 0.63
#